data_AF-A0AAD5K4X8-F1
#
_entry.id   AF-A0AAD5K4X8-F1
#
_cell.length_a   1.000
_cell.length_b   1.000
_cell.length_c   1.000
_cell.angle_alpha   90.00
_cell.angle_beta   90.00
_cell.angle_gamma   90.00
#
_symmetry.space_group_name_H-M   'P 1'
#
loop_
_entity.id
_entity.type
_entity.pdbx_description
1 polymer ?
#
loop_
_entity_poly.entity_id
_entity_poly.type
_entity_poly.pdbx_seq_one_letter_code
_entity_poly.pdbx_strand_id
1 'polypeptide(L)'
;MLNVETTITSTKEHVSSNNNNATSLPQDVLLNIDAYLWPEDRYACLFVCRQWYTSFLTKFYTNITIQTALQCEKLCNLLDMTIAPSQTKGQQQQQQSLGHAARELHLDLSAEDLEKLPSSRLTNQLPSLRSFTVSSFHHNNNNNKSPHSCKTNDEENYGVVTTAASMSSSSCGKIAPSRSIIGISIDTFWTLPSTTLTKLHFSIPRLQREATIRLLRKLPRLTSLYLNWINGSWLCSDMDAVHQYCPELRQIWIFAETFHTLSQVQEQRPRPNHPIDEDEEAESIFDTVDIMEHPEQVVDVLFPPPPHVLAVAKKLTHFHLSIYRGLPDHMSDWFVYAGRTYPNLKSFTLETRPKHLDRVGERAFEYDLLDMLMTYKWASRTWKQAEIPSFRYFVQRCPHVTAINLFQLYLNRQFLGSIFACGLPVKHFGSTRNIHSIWTAEDNWYFSESLVSLSLQACITPPATNATFMKFLGSLAHLKHLTLARYEHFALPSLLDACPGLETLVLEHLAITSPSRTTMTIGDNTNNIDDNINNLTFTQQLQQRQWGQWQSNFDDDSEEEDEAYISLKQLTIRQAVLKESFFDDIPSSVKSLTVEDSAIIGADIFRATIQMPSLDLDTLIINHLLFEAQNSMRKVVKQTGQQFSVIGVQCSSISNNRINSTTQWYDFRDTRKQLDERILGIRPMAPKDAEEMLEDDEGTTDEAIYGLEVSCRSIQKACINNLRLLDAAAQHKVL
;
A
#
# COMPACT_ATOMS: atom_id res chain seq x y z
N MET A 1 18.45 11.16 -30.70
CA MET A 1 18.97 11.16 -32.09
C MET A 1 18.17 10.13 -32.88
N LEU A 2 17.30 10.57 -33.78
CA LEU A 2 16.55 9.69 -34.70
C LEU A 2 16.51 10.38 -36.07
N ASN A 3 17.23 9.82 -37.05
CA ASN A 3 17.15 10.18 -38.46
C ASN A 3 16.03 9.36 -39.10
N VAL A 4 15.02 10.02 -39.64
CA VAL A 4 14.01 9.42 -40.53
C VAL A 4 14.05 10.23 -41.82
N GLU A 5 14.63 9.65 -42.86
CA GLU A 5 14.58 10.17 -44.23
C GLU A 5 13.26 9.77 -44.87
N THR A 6 12.43 10.76 -45.23
CA THR A 6 11.26 10.56 -46.08
C THR A 6 11.44 11.36 -47.37
N THR A 7 11.65 10.63 -48.47
CA THR A 7 11.79 11.16 -49.82
C THR A 7 10.43 11.65 -50.33
N ILE A 8 10.28 12.97 -50.51
CA ILE A 8 9.11 13.58 -51.15
C ILE A 8 9.50 14.00 -52.57
N THR A 9 8.83 13.43 -53.57
CA THR A 9 8.97 13.78 -54.99
C THR A 9 8.36 15.15 -55.29
N SER A 10 9.16 15.96 -55.97
CA SER A 10 8.91 17.36 -56.33
C SER A 10 7.96 17.50 -57.52
N THR A 11 6.86 18.22 -57.33
CA THR A 11 6.15 18.93 -58.41
C THR A 11 6.27 20.43 -58.17
N LYS A 12 6.83 21.13 -59.16
CA LYS A 12 7.04 22.58 -59.18
C LYS A 12 5.71 23.33 -59.20
N GLU A 13 5.46 24.14 -58.17
CA GLU A 13 4.54 25.27 -58.25
C GLU A 13 5.17 26.53 -57.64
N HIS A 14 4.70 27.66 -58.16
CA HIS A 14 5.28 28.99 -58.09
C HIS A 14 5.53 29.52 -56.67
N VAL A 15 6.71 30.12 -56.52
CA VAL A 15 7.17 30.84 -55.32
C VAL A 15 6.39 32.15 -55.16
N SER A 16 5.50 32.20 -54.19
CA SER A 16 5.11 33.41 -53.47
C SER A 16 5.56 33.28 -52.02
N SER A 17 6.42 34.21 -51.58
CA SER A 17 6.88 34.47 -50.20
C SER A 17 6.43 33.50 -49.08
N ASN A 18 7.13 32.37 -48.93
CA ASN A 18 6.99 31.42 -47.82
C ASN A 18 7.86 31.85 -46.61
N ASN A 19 7.35 32.78 -45.82
CA ASN A 19 7.72 32.90 -44.40
C ASN A 19 6.52 32.42 -43.60
N ASN A 20 6.56 31.19 -43.05
CA ASN A 20 5.76 30.68 -41.89
C ASN A 20 5.63 29.13 -41.83
N ASN A 21 6.68 28.35 -42.13
CA ASN A 21 6.55 26.87 -42.14
C ASN A 21 6.79 26.17 -40.79
N ALA A 22 7.26 26.87 -39.75
CA ALA A 22 7.41 26.28 -38.41
C ALA A 22 6.09 26.26 -37.60
N THR A 23 5.06 26.98 -38.05
CA THR A 23 3.81 27.17 -37.27
C THR A 23 2.76 26.08 -37.47
N SER A 24 2.96 25.14 -38.39
CA SER A 24 1.97 24.09 -38.70
C SER A 24 2.52 22.67 -38.55
N LEU A 25 2.93 22.28 -37.34
CA LEU A 25 3.19 20.88 -37.06
C LEU A 25 1.87 20.09 -37.08
N PRO A 26 1.81 18.88 -37.64
CA PRO A 26 0.62 18.03 -37.55
C PRO A 26 0.22 17.81 -36.09
N GLN A 27 -1.10 17.70 -35.82
CA GLN A 27 -1.61 17.52 -34.45
C GLN A 27 -0.96 16.30 -33.76
N ASP A 28 -0.75 15.19 -34.48
CA ASP A 28 -0.12 14.00 -33.93
C ASP A 28 1.33 14.23 -33.48
N VAL A 29 2.06 15.12 -34.17
CA VAL A 29 3.42 15.51 -33.76
C VAL A 29 3.36 16.33 -32.45
N LEU A 30 2.40 17.25 -32.32
CA LEU A 30 2.19 18.01 -31.08
C LEU A 30 1.80 17.11 -29.91
N LEU A 31 0.94 16.11 -30.16
CA LEU A 31 0.56 15.10 -29.18
C LEU A 31 1.75 14.22 -28.76
N ASN A 32 2.69 13.95 -29.66
CA ASN A 32 3.93 13.25 -29.34
C ASN A 32 4.89 14.14 -28.54
N ILE A 33 5.00 15.43 -28.85
CA ILE A 33 5.82 16.38 -28.08
C ILE A 33 5.35 16.45 -26.63
N ASP A 34 4.03 16.56 -26.40
CA ASP A 34 3.40 16.59 -25.07
C ASP A 34 3.87 15.45 -24.14
N ALA A 35 4.10 14.25 -24.69
CA ALA A 35 4.55 13.09 -23.93
C ALA A 35 5.95 13.25 -23.29
N TYR A 36 6.75 14.21 -23.78
CA TYR A 36 8.10 14.49 -23.29
C TYR A 36 8.20 15.77 -22.46
N LEU A 37 7.11 16.52 -22.32
CA LEU A 37 7.10 17.79 -21.60
C LEU A 37 6.65 17.61 -20.14
N TRP A 38 7.32 18.33 -19.25
CA TRP A 38 6.86 18.52 -17.87
C TRP A 38 5.67 19.49 -17.84
N PRO A 39 4.85 19.49 -16.77
CA PRO A 39 3.66 20.34 -16.69
C PRO A 39 3.92 21.83 -16.97
N GLU A 40 5.06 22.36 -16.54
CA GLU A 40 5.48 23.75 -16.73
C GLU A 40 5.77 24.06 -18.21
N ASP A 41 6.47 23.16 -18.90
CA ASP A 41 6.79 23.31 -20.32
C ASP A 41 5.55 23.18 -21.20
N ARG A 42 4.62 22.28 -20.82
CA ARG A 42 3.30 22.18 -21.48
C ARG A 42 2.55 23.51 -21.38
N TYR A 43 2.70 24.22 -20.27
CA TYR A 43 2.03 25.50 -20.08
C TYR A 43 2.62 26.57 -21.00
N ALA A 44 3.95 26.61 -21.12
CA ALA A 44 4.63 27.49 -22.08
C ALA A 44 4.18 27.22 -23.53
N CYS A 45 3.89 25.96 -23.89
CA CYS A 45 3.41 25.58 -25.21
C CYS A 45 2.05 26.21 -25.59
N LEU A 46 1.25 26.66 -24.62
CA LEU A 46 -0.01 27.37 -24.88
C LEU A 46 0.23 28.73 -25.57
N PHE A 47 1.41 29.33 -25.42
CA PHE A 47 1.71 30.67 -25.91
C PHE A 47 2.48 30.69 -27.24
N VAL A 48 2.78 29.51 -27.81
CA VAL A 48 3.58 29.39 -29.04
C VAL A 48 2.79 29.85 -30.28
N CYS A 49 1.67 29.19 -30.58
CA CYS A 49 0.77 29.57 -31.66
C CYS A 49 -0.64 28.99 -31.44
N ARG A 50 -1.62 29.40 -32.24
CA ARG A 50 -3.02 28.96 -32.10
C ARG A 50 -3.21 27.44 -32.19
N GLN A 51 -2.46 26.76 -33.06
CA GLN A 51 -2.58 25.30 -33.23
C GLN A 51 -2.00 24.53 -32.03
N TRP A 52 -0.88 25.01 -31.48
CA TRP A 52 -0.32 24.48 -30.25
C TRP A 52 -1.29 24.73 -29.10
N TYR A 53 -1.81 25.95 -28.97
CA TYR A 53 -2.82 26.27 -27.97
C TYR A 53 -3.97 25.26 -27.99
N THR A 54 -4.60 24.99 -29.13
CA THR A 54 -5.70 24.01 -29.18
C THR A 54 -5.25 22.59 -28.81
N SER A 55 -4.07 22.18 -29.24
CA SER A 55 -3.58 20.81 -28.99
C SER A 55 -3.22 20.59 -27.53
N PHE A 56 -2.47 21.51 -26.93
CA PHE A 56 -2.04 21.44 -25.54
C PHE A 56 -3.17 21.79 -24.56
N LEU A 57 -4.10 22.69 -24.91
CA LEU A 57 -5.26 22.99 -24.06
C LEU A 57 -6.08 21.72 -23.81
N THR A 58 -6.35 20.91 -24.83
CA THR A 58 -7.10 19.66 -24.64
C THR A 58 -6.42 18.70 -23.66
N LYS A 59 -5.09 18.75 -23.54
CA LYS A 59 -4.31 17.92 -22.61
C LYS A 59 -4.44 18.37 -21.17
N PHE A 60 -4.44 19.67 -20.92
CA PHE A 60 -4.68 20.22 -19.57
C PHE A 60 -6.05 19.84 -19.02
N TYR A 61 -7.05 19.70 -19.88
CA TYR A 61 -8.39 19.29 -19.47
C TYR A 61 -8.63 17.79 -19.60
N THR A 62 -7.68 17.01 -20.11
CA THR A 62 -7.84 15.56 -20.24
C THR A 62 -7.92 14.89 -18.86
N ASN A 63 -7.08 15.32 -17.93
CA ASN A 63 -7.06 14.85 -16.54
C ASN A 63 -7.24 16.04 -15.59
N ILE A 64 -8.39 16.08 -14.92
CA ILE A 64 -8.78 17.18 -14.02
C ILE A 64 -8.74 16.64 -12.59
N THR A 65 -7.94 17.26 -11.73
CA THR A 65 -7.93 16.98 -10.29
C THR A 65 -8.50 18.17 -9.51
N ILE A 66 -9.46 17.90 -8.62
CA ILE A 66 -10.17 18.89 -7.83
C ILE A 66 -9.97 18.55 -6.35
N GLN A 67 -9.30 19.44 -5.63
CA GLN A 67 -8.92 19.27 -4.22
C GLN A 67 -9.77 20.13 -3.25
N THR A 68 -10.53 21.09 -3.79
CA THR A 68 -11.35 22.01 -2.99
C THR A 68 -12.72 22.24 -3.63
N ALA A 69 -13.74 22.52 -2.82
CA ALA A 69 -15.08 22.87 -3.30
C ALA A 69 -15.05 24.09 -4.26
N LEU A 70 -14.20 25.08 -3.95
CA LEU A 70 -14.03 26.28 -4.79
C LEU A 70 -13.48 25.96 -6.18
N GLN A 71 -12.53 25.03 -6.30
CA GLN A 71 -12.04 24.58 -7.62
C GLN A 71 -13.16 23.91 -8.42
N CYS A 72 -14.02 23.12 -7.75
CA CYS A 72 -15.16 22.51 -8.41
C CYS A 72 -16.16 23.54 -8.93
N GLU A 73 -16.50 24.54 -8.12
CA GLU A 73 -17.41 25.62 -8.52
C GLU A 73 -16.85 26.40 -9.71
N LYS A 74 -15.55 26.73 -9.69
CA LYS A 74 -14.87 27.38 -10.82
C LYS A 74 -14.96 26.53 -12.09
N LEU A 75 -14.76 25.21 -11.99
CA LEU A 75 -14.88 24.32 -13.13
C LEU A 75 -16.32 24.28 -13.68
N CYS A 76 -17.32 24.15 -12.82
CA CYS A 76 -18.72 24.19 -13.23
C CYS A 76 -19.05 25.50 -13.96
N ASN A 77 -18.64 26.64 -13.41
CA ASN A 77 -18.86 27.95 -14.04
C ASN A 77 -18.15 28.05 -15.40
N LEU A 78 -16.93 27.53 -15.53
CA LEU A 78 -16.22 27.48 -16.81
C LEU A 78 -16.96 26.61 -17.84
N LEU A 79 -17.47 25.46 -17.43
CA LEU A 79 -18.26 24.57 -18.29
C LEU A 79 -19.58 25.23 -18.71
N ASP A 80 -20.28 25.89 -17.80
CA ASP A 80 -21.51 26.64 -18.10
C ASP A 80 -21.27 27.76 -19.12
N MET A 81 -20.16 28.52 -18.98
CA MET A 81 -19.79 29.59 -19.91
C MET A 81 -19.56 29.06 -21.33
N THR A 82 -19.03 27.84 -21.47
CA THR A 82 -18.82 27.22 -22.80
C THR A 82 -20.11 26.71 -23.44
N ILE A 83 -21.19 26.52 -22.68
CA ILE A 83 -22.48 26.04 -23.19
C ILE A 83 -23.36 27.20 -23.63
N ALA A 84 -23.16 28.41 -23.08
CA ALA A 84 -23.94 29.58 -23.42
C ALA A 84 -23.87 29.84 -24.94
N PRO A 85 -25.00 29.75 -25.68
CA PRO A 85 -25.00 29.90 -27.13
C PRO A 85 -24.63 31.35 -27.45
N SER A 86 -23.39 31.58 -27.89
CA SER A 86 -22.98 32.84 -28.48
C SER A 86 -23.82 33.05 -29.74
N GLN A 87 -24.92 33.80 -29.62
CA GLN A 87 -25.88 34.09 -30.69
C GLN A 87 -25.30 35.00 -31.79
N THR A 88 -24.00 35.28 -31.78
CA THR A 88 -23.29 35.97 -32.85
C THR A 88 -23.19 35.04 -34.08
N LYS A 89 -24.24 35.10 -34.90
CA LYS A 89 -24.37 34.49 -36.22
C LYS A 89 -23.13 34.81 -37.07
N GLY A 90 -22.15 33.91 -37.15
CA GLY A 90 -21.04 34.07 -38.08
C GLY A 90 -19.78 33.23 -37.85
N GLN A 91 -19.52 32.72 -36.65
CA GLN A 91 -18.29 31.95 -36.36
C GLN A 91 -18.55 30.65 -35.57
N GLN A 92 -19.30 29.72 -36.15
CA GLN A 92 -19.57 28.39 -35.57
C GLN A 92 -18.42 27.37 -35.74
N GLN A 93 -17.22 27.77 -36.16
CA GLN A 93 -16.13 26.81 -36.36
C GLN A 93 -15.37 26.49 -35.06
N GLN A 94 -15.69 25.30 -34.53
CA GLN A 94 -14.82 24.43 -33.71
C GLN A 94 -14.35 24.95 -32.35
N GLN A 95 -15.20 25.63 -31.58
CA GLN A 95 -15.03 25.53 -30.12
C GLN A 95 -15.52 24.14 -29.68
N GLN A 96 -14.61 23.17 -29.68
CA GLN A 96 -14.83 21.93 -28.93
C GLN A 96 -15.11 22.33 -27.49
N SER A 97 -16.31 22.04 -26.99
CA SER A 97 -16.64 22.40 -25.61
C SER A 97 -15.64 21.71 -24.69
N LEU A 98 -15.18 22.44 -23.68
CA LEU A 98 -14.20 21.96 -22.70
C LEU A 98 -14.59 20.60 -22.11
N GLY A 99 -15.90 20.37 -21.94
CA GLY A 99 -16.47 19.12 -21.46
C GLY A 99 -16.21 17.90 -22.34
N HIS A 100 -16.00 18.06 -23.65
CA HIS A 100 -15.61 16.97 -24.55
C HIS A 100 -14.12 16.60 -24.43
N ALA A 101 -13.28 17.52 -23.97
CA ALA A 101 -11.85 17.26 -23.76
C ALA A 101 -11.62 16.44 -22.49
N ALA A 102 -12.46 16.60 -21.46
CA ALA A 102 -12.34 15.87 -20.20
C ALA A 102 -12.52 14.36 -20.36
N ARG A 103 -11.49 13.61 -19.95
CA ARG A 103 -11.47 12.14 -19.97
C ARG A 103 -11.34 11.53 -18.58
N GLU A 104 -10.64 12.19 -17.68
CA GLU A 104 -10.39 11.74 -16.32
C GLU A 104 -10.71 12.87 -15.34
N LEU A 105 -11.49 12.55 -14.32
CA LEU A 105 -11.86 13.49 -13.26
C LEU A 105 -11.59 12.84 -11.92
N HIS A 106 -10.71 13.47 -11.15
CA HIS A 106 -10.31 13.07 -9.80
C HIS A 106 -10.82 14.12 -8.81
N LEU A 107 -11.70 13.69 -7.91
CA LEU A 107 -12.23 14.52 -6.83
C LEU A 107 -11.59 14.05 -5.52
N ASP A 108 -10.74 14.90 -4.96
CA ASP A 108 -10.05 14.71 -3.69
C ASP A 108 -10.62 15.74 -2.70
N LEU A 109 -11.73 15.40 -2.06
CA LEU A 109 -12.52 16.37 -1.31
C LEU A 109 -12.91 15.83 0.06
N SER A 110 -13.01 16.72 1.04
CA SER A 110 -13.58 16.36 2.33
C SER A 110 -15.01 15.83 2.15
N ALA A 111 -15.48 14.97 3.07
CA ALA A 111 -16.83 14.44 3.00
C ALA A 111 -17.89 15.55 3.03
N GLU A 112 -17.64 16.62 3.78
CA GLU A 112 -18.52 17.80 3.85
C GLU A 112 -18.56 18.58 2.53
N ASP A 113 -17.44 18.69 1.83
CA ASP A 113 -17.37 19.39 0.54
C ASP A 113 -18.05 18.58 -0.56
N LEU A 114 -17.88 17.25 -0.55
CA LEU A 114 -18.57 16.35 -1.48
C LEU A 114 -20.10 16.46 -1.34
N GLU A 115 -20.63 16.68 -0.13
CA GLU A 115 -22.07 16.85 0.10
C GLU A 115 -22.61 18.15 -0.49
N LYS A 116 -21.77 19.20 -0.53
CA LYS A 116 -22.13 20.52 -1.06
C LYS A 116 -21.95 20.61 -2.58
N LEU A 117 -21.36 19.60 -3.22
CA LEU A 117 -21.09 19.64 -4.65
C LEU A 117 -22.38 19.66 -5.47
N PRO A 118 -22.46 20.49 -6.53
CA PRO A 118 -23.49 20.38 -7.56
C PRO A 118 -23.16 19.21 -8.50
N SER A 119 -23.10 17.99 -7.96
CA SER A 119 -22.61 16.77 -8.61
C SER A 119 -23.29 16.47 -9.94
N SER A 120 -24.62 16.68 -10.02
CA SER A 120 -25.39 16.48 -11.25
C SER A 120 -25.02 17.47 -12.35
N ARG A 121 -24.60 18.70 -12.01
CA ARG A 121 -24.15 19.69 -13.00
C ARG A 121 -22.81 19.26 -13.59
N LEU A 122 -21.88 18.86 -12.73
CA LEU A 122 -20.52 18.52 -13.14
C LEU A 122 -20.49 17.36 -14.12
N THR A 123 -21.10 16.22 -13.78
CA THR A 123 -20.94 15.00 -14.58
C THR A 123 -21.75 15.02 -15.87
N ASN A 124 -22.89 15.72 -15.91
CA ASN A 124 -23.67 15.89 -17.14
C ASN A 124 -22.96 16.75 -18.19
N GLN A 125 -22.03 17.61 -17.77
CA GLN A 125 -21.26 18.49 -18.64
C GLN A 125 -19.98 17.83 -19.19
N LEU A 126 -19.66 16.61 -18.76
CA LEU A 126 -18.46 15.86 -19.18
C LEU A 126 -18.85 14.58 -19.95
N PRO A 127 -19.49 14.69 -21.14
CA PRO A 127 -20.01 13.53 -21.89
C PRO A 127 -18.91 12.59 -22.41
N SER A 128 -17.65 12.98 -22.29
CA SER A 128 -16.48 12.24 -22.78
C SER A 128 -15.66 11.57 -21.67
N LEU A 129 -16.14 11.66 -20.42
CA LEU A 129 -15.48 11.11 -19.25
C LEU A 129 -15.36 9.59 -19.34
N ARG A 130 -14.14 9.08 -19.18
CA ARG A 130 -13.76 7.67 -19.24
C ARG A 130 -13.33 7.13 -17.88
N SER A 131 -12.74 7.98 -17.04
CA SER A 131 -12.31 7.65 -15.67
C SER A 131 -12.90 8.64 -14.68
N PHE A 132 -13.51 8.12 -13.62
CA PHE A 132 -14.02 8.94 -12.52
C PHE A 132 -13.50 8.40 -11.19
N THR A 133 -12.77 9.24 -10.47
CA THR A 133 -12.19 8.92 -9.17
C THR A 133 -12.73 9.90 -8.13
N VAL A 134 -13.24 9.38 -7.02
CA VAL A 134 -13.65 10.16 -5.87
C VAL A 134 -12.97 9.57 -4.65
N SER A 135 -12.07 10.33 -4.04
CA SER A 135 -11.43 10.03 -2.77
C SER A 135 -11.87 11.06 -1.75
N SER A 136 -12.37 10.59 -0.63
CA SER A 136 -12.67 11.44 0.52
C SER A 136 -11.71 11.15 1.64
N PHE A 137 -11.00 12.18 2.07
CA PHE A 137 -10.12 12.11 3.21
C PHE A 137 -10.86 12.61 4.45
N HIS A 138 -10.74 11.87 5.55
CA HIS A 138 -11.07 12.43 6.85
C HIS A 138 -10.02 13.48 7.16
N HIS A 139 -10.36 14.74 6.90
CA HIS A 139 -9.66 15.84 7.55
C HIS A 139 -9.85 15.61 9.05
N ASN A 140 -8.79 15.22 9.74
CA ASN A 140 -8.80 14.93 11.16
C ASN A 140 -9.04 16.26 11.89
N ASN A 141 -10.30 16.69 11.94
CA ASN A 141 -10.72 18.02 12.37
C ASN A 141 -10.72 18.10 13.90
N ASN A 142 -9.57 17.76 14.52
CA ASN A 142 -9.33 17.84 15.96
C ASN A 142 -9.22 19.29 16.47
N ASN A 143 -9.52 20.29 15.62
CA ASN A 143 -9.36 21.70 15.94
C ASN A 143 -10.56 22.37 16.61
N ASN A 144 -11.68 21.67 16.82
CA ASN A 144 -12.83 22.25 17.52
C ASN A 144 -12.64 22.21 19.05
N LYS A 145 -12.07 23.31 19.56
CA LYS A 145 -12.20 23.73 20.96
C LYS A 145 -13.67 23.67 21.38
N SER A 146 -13.98 22.79 22.33
CA SER A 146 -15.18 22.94 23.17
C SER A 146 -15.06 24.27 23.92
N PRO A 147 -16.06 25.18 23.87
CA PRO A 147 -16.05 26.36 24.72
C PRO A 147 -16.23 25.93 26.18
N HIS A 148 -15.34 26.43 27.03
CA HIS A 148 -15.24 26.18 28.46
C HIS A 148 -16.58 26.06 29.20
N SER A 149 -16.74 24.95 29.95
CA SER A 149 -17.82 24.72 30.91
C SER A 149 -17.64 25.56 32.18
N CYS A 150 -18.72 26.21 32.62
CA CYS A 150 -18.84 26.78 33.95
C CYS A 150 -18.58 25.75 35.05
N LYS A 151 -17.80 26.17 36.05
CA LYS A 151 -17.67 25.52 37.35
C LYS A 151 -18.95 25.77 38.15
N THR A 152 -19.52 24.71 38.73
CA THR A 152 -20.16 24.78 40.05
C THR A 152 -19.93 23.46 40.78
N ASN A 153 -19.44 23.60 42.00
CA ASN A 153 -19.35 22.58 43.03
C ASN A 153 -20.76 22.13 43.43
N ASP A 154 -20.92 20.88 43.86
CA ASP A 154 -21.33 20.54 45.23
C ASP A 154 -21.34 19.02 45.43
N GLU A 155 -20.99 18.66 46.66
CA GLU A 155 -20.77 17.31 47.17
C GLU A 155 -22.06 16.58 47.59
N GLU A 156 -21.87 15.28 47.84
CA GLU A 156 -22.55 14.42 48.84
C GLU A 156 -23.71 13.47 48.44
N ASN A 157 -23.40 12.18 48.68
CA ASN A 157 -24.13 11.15 49.44
C ASN A 157 -25.06 10.12 48.76
N TYR A 158 -24.59 8.85 48.88
CA TYR A 158 -25.22 7.54 49.13
C TYR A 158 -26.70 7.26 48.80
N GLY A 159 -26.94 6.08 48.21
CA GLY A 159 -28.16 5.29 48.45
C GLY A 159 -28.58 4.32 47.34
N VAL A 160 -28.53 3.02 47.64
CA VAL A 160 -29.07 1.90 46.84
C VAL A 160 -30.61 1.83 47.00
N VAL A 161 -31.35 1.54 45.92
CA VAL A 161 -32.48 0.57 45.79
C VAL A 161 -33.35 0.87 44.55
N THR A 162 -33.69 -0.21 43.84
CA THR A 162 -34.62 -0.42 42.72
C THR A 162 -36.05 0.11 42.90
N THR A 163 -36.66 0.73 41.87
CA THR A 163 -37.90 0.31 41.16
C THR A 163 -38.36 1.34 40.10
N ALA A 164 -39.31 0.92 39.27
CA ALA A 164 -39.63 1.38 37.92
C ALA A 164 -40.38 2.72 37.76
N ALA A 165 -40.31 3.19 36.50
CA ALA A 165 -41.28 3.98 35.74
C ALA A 165 -41.21 5.52 35.72
N SER A 166 -41.16 6.01 34.47
CA SER A 166 -41.66 7.28 33.91
C SER A 166 -40.74 8.52 33.89
N MET A 167 -40.42 8.90 32.65
CA MET A 167 -40.22 10.23 32.05
C MET A 167 -39.58 11.35 32.91
N SER A 168 -38.39 11.78 32.51
CA SER A 168 -38.22 13.11 31.92
C SER A 168 -36.83 13.32 31.33
N SER A 169 -36.84 14.08 30.25
CA SER A 169 -35.73 14.59 29.45
C SER A 169 -34.69 15.37 30.27
N SER A 170 -33.42 14.96 30.18
CA SER A 170 -32.30 15.90 30.17
C SER A 170 -31.29 15.46 29.10
N SER A 171 -31.20 16.31 28.09
CA SER A 171 -30.39 16.15 26.89
C SER A 171 -28.91 16.28 27.20
N CYS A 172 -28.27 15.17 27.55
CA CYS A 172 -26.85 15.03 27.29
C CYS A 172 -26.71 14.91 25.76
N GLY A 173 -26.23 15.98 25.12
CA GLY A 173 -26.03 16.09 23.68
C GLY A 173 -25.04 15.05 23.18
N LYS A 174 -25.48 13.81 23.03
CA LYS A 174 -24.84 12.82 22.18
C LYS A 174 -24.89 13.42 20.79
N ILE A 175 -23.80 14.04 20.37
CA ILE A 175 -23.55 14.37 18.97
C ILE A 175 -23.66 13.02 18.25
N ALA A 176 -24.82 12.76 17.66
CA ALA A 176 -25.00 11.59 16.82
C ALA A 176 -23.92 11.73 15.74
N PRO A 177 -23.06 10.72 15.54
CA PRO A 177 -22.01 10.80 14.54
C PRO A 177 -22.69 11.17 13.23
N SER A 178 -22.30 12.32 12.66
CA SER A 178 -22.85 12.84 11.41
C SER A 178 -22.88 11.69 10.41
N ARG A 179 -24.09 11.29 10.01
CA ARG A 179 -24.26 10.24 9.02
C ARG A 179 -23.86 10.85 7.69
N SER A 180 -22.74 10.41 7.12
CA SER A 180 -22.35 10.75 5.74
C SER A 180 -23.52 10.43 4.81
N ILE A 181 -24.15 11.47 4.26
CA ILE A 181 -25.36 11.37 3.44
C ILE A 181 -24.98 10.82 2.05
N ILE A 182 -23.77 11.14 1.57
CA ILE A 182 -23.27 10.73 0.24
C ILE A 182 -23.25 9.22 0.11
N GLY A 183 -22.71 8.51 1.12
CA GLY A 183 -22.57 7.06 1.06
C GLY A 183 -23.92 6.36 0.88
N ILE A 184 -24.99 6.92 1.45
CA ILE A 184 -26.35 6.37 1.43
C ILE A 184 -27.06 6.61 0.10
N SER A 185 -26.68 7.66 -0.63
CA SER A 185 -27.44 8.17 -1.78
C SER A 185 -26.59 8.37 -3.05
N ILE A 186 -25.45 7.68 -3.17
CA ILE A 186 -24.51 7.92 -4.27
C ILE A 186 -25.13 7.77 -5.67
N ASP A 187 -26.16 6.93 -5.81
CA ASP A 187 -26.89 6.70 -7.06
C ASP A 187 -27.82 7.85 -7.49
N THR A 188 -28.23 8.69 -6.54
CA THR A 188 -29.03 9.90 -6.79
C THR A 188 -28.15 11.14 -6.88
N PHE A 189 -27.03 11.17 -6.16
CA PHE A 189 -26.08 12.29 -6.21
C PHE A 189 -25.36 12.38 -7.57
N TRP A 190 -24.95 11.27 -8.17
CA TRP A 190 -24.11 11.31 -9.38
C TRP A 190 -24.83 10.81 -10.63
N THR A 191 -24.91 11.66 -11.66
CA THR A 191 -25.36 11.29 -13.00
C THR A 191 -24.15 11.05 -13.91
N LEU A 192 -23.58 9.86 -13.81
CA LEU A 192 -22.38 9.50 -14.56
C LEU A 192 -22.68 9.15 -16.04
N PRO A 193 -21.77 9.44 -16.98
CA PRO A 193 -21.99 9.16 -18.40
C PRO A 193 -21.87 7.65 -18.68
N SER A 194 -23.03 7.00 -18.73
CA SER A 194 -23.17 5.53 -18.87
C SER A 194 -22.49 4.93 -20.09
N THR A 195 -22.35 5.71 -21.18
CA THR A 195 -21.87 5.24 -22.47
C THR A 195 -20.37 5.41 -22.68
N THR A 196 -19.68 6.20 -21.85
CA THR A 196 -18.23 6.47 -22.02
C THR A 196 -17.40 6.07 -20.82
N LEU A 197 -18.01 5.97 -19.63
CA LEU A 197 -17.27 5.66 -18.41
C LEU A 197 -16.78 4.19 -18.42
N THR A 198 -15.48 4.02 -18.26
CA THR A 198 -14.78 2.72 -18.30
C THR A 198 -14.04 2.39 -17.01
N LYS A 199 -13.72 3.40 -16.18
CA LYS A 199 -13.08 3.24 -14.88
C LYS A 199 -13.84 4.03 -13.82
N LEU A 200 -14.10 3.39 -12.69
CA LEU A 200 -14.75 4.00 -11.54
C LEU A 200 -13.96 3.65 -10.29
N HIS A 201 -13.54 4.67 -9.54
CA HIS A 201 -12.81 4.52 -8.29
C HIS A 201 -13.51 5.35 -7.22
N PHE A 202 -14.12 4.69 -6.25
CA PHE A 202 -14.66 5.34 -5.05
C PHE A 202 -13.91 4.91 -3.81
N SER A 203 -13.37 5.90 -3.11
CA SER A 203 -12.83 5.78 -1.76
C SER A 203 -13.55 6.77 -0.87
N ILE A 204 -14.83 6.48 -0.62
CA ILE A 204 -15.74 7.32 0.16
C ILE A 204 -16.11 6.53 1.43
N PRO A 205 -15.87 7.07 2.63
CA PRO A 205 -16.26 6.41 3.87
C PRO A 205 -17.76 6.08 3.89
N ARG A 206 -18.08 4.86 4.33
CA ARG A 206 -19.45 4.36 4.55
C ARG A 206 -20.30 4.29 3.28
N LEU A 207 -19.70 3.85 2.18
CA LEU A 207 -20.42 3.63 0.93
C LEU A 207 -21.51 2.55 1.13
N GLN A 208 -22.79 2.84 0.90
CA GLN A 208 -23.83 1.84 1.08
C GLN A 208 -23.91 0.86 -0.09
N ARG A 209 -24.03 -0.42 0.26
CA ARG A 209 -24.13 -1.54 -0.66
C ARG A 209 -25.21 -1.33 -1.72
N GLU A 210 -26.45 -1.08 -1.31
CA GLU A 210 -27.61 -1.01 -2.21
C GLU A 210 -27.53 0.21 -3.15
N ALA A 211 -27.07 1.35 -2.64
CA ALA A 211 -26.86 2.55 -3.45
C ALA A 211 -25.77 2.31 -4.51
N THR A 212 -24.68 1.63 -4.13
CA THR A 212 -23.60 1.30 -5.05
C THR A 212 -24.07 0.38 -6.18
N ILE A 213 -24.79 -0.69 -5.86
CA ILE A 213 -25.34 -1.61 -6.86
C ILE A 213 -26.31 -0.88 -7.82
N ARG A 214 -27.18 0.01 -7.30
CA ARG A 214 -28.07 0.84 -8.13
C ARG A 214 -27.33 1.77 -9.08
N LEU A 215 -26.19 2.32 -8.66
CA LEU A 215 -25.34 3.13 -9.52
C LEU A 215 -24.69 2.28 -10.61
N LEU A 216 -24.12 1.12 -10.26
CA LEU A 216 -23.43 0.22 -11.20
C LEU A 216 -24.36 -0.29 -12.31
N ARG A 217 -25.66 -0.46 -12.01
CA ARG A 217 -26.70 -0.76 -13.02
C ARG A 217 -26.73 0.23 -14.19
N LYS A 218 -26.27 1.47 -13.98
CA LYS A 218 -26.23 2.52 -15.02
C LYS A 218 -24.93 2.53 -15.82
N LEU A 219 -23.96 1.65 -15.55
CA LEU A 219 -22.58 1.73 -16.07
C LEU A 219 -22.14 0.45 -16.82
N PRO A 220 -22.83 0.04 -17.90
CA PRO A 220 -22.61 -1.26 -18.55
C PRO A 220 -21.23 -1.42 -19.22
N ARG A 221 -20.51 -0.33 -19.48
CA ARG A 221 -19.20 -0.34 -20.14
C ARG A 221 -18.01 -0.33 -19.18
N LEU A 222 -18.28 -0.47 -17.89
CA LEU A 222 -17.23 -0.42 -16.87
C LEU A 222 -16.26 -1.58 -17.04
N THR A 223 -14.96 -1.27 -17.11
CA THR A 223 -13.86 -2.23 -17.28
C THR A 223 -13.01 -2.37 -16.02
N SER A 224 -12.99 -1.33 -15.17
CA SER A 224 -12.24 -1.29 -13.92
C SER A 224 -13.11 -0.65 -12.83
N LEU A 225 -13.26 -1.37 -11.72
CA LEU A 225 -14.06 -0.95 -10.58
C LEU A 225 -13.23 -1.04 -9.31
N TYR A 226 -13.12 0.08 -8.60
CA TYR A 226 -12.51 0.15 -7.28
C TYR A 226 -13.52 0.76 -6.30
N LEU A 227 -13.87 0.03 -5.26
CA LEU A 227 -14.82 0.43 -4.23
C LEU A 227 -14.20 0.22 -2.86
N ASN A 228 -13.96 1.29 -2.12
CA ASN A 228 -13.37 1.23 -0.80
C ASN A 228 -14.36 1.69 0.26
N TRP A 229 -14.36 1.02 1.42
CA TRP A 229 -15.23 1.29 2.58
C TRP A 229 -16.73 1.06 2.37
N ILE A 230 -17.11 -0.06 1.74
CA ILE A 230 -18.51 -0.48 1.68
C ILE A 230 -18.99 -0.81 3.10
N ASN A 231 -20.01 -0.10 3.56
CA ASN A 231 -20.66 -0.33 4.84
C ASN A 231 -21.60 -1.54 4.73
N GLY A 232 -21.39 -2.53 5.60
CA GLY A 232 -22.16 -3.77 5.63
C GLY A 232 -21.49 -4.94 4.93
N SER A 233 -22.29 -5.97 4.63
CA SER A 233 -21.81 -7.21 4.06
C SER A 233 -21.75 -7.21 2.54
N TRP A 234 -20.66 -7.76 1.99
CA TRP A 234 -20.50 -8.00 0.56
C TRP A 234 -20.44 -9.49 0.25
N LEU A 235 -21.45 -9.99 -0.46
CA LEU A 235 -21.68 -11.41 -0.71
C LEU A 235 -21.45 -11.78 -2.19
N CYS A 236 -21.38 -13.07 -2.50
CA CYS A 236 -21.33 -13.55 -3.89
C CYS A 236 -22.53 -13.08 -4.73
N SER A 237 -23.71 -12.93 -4.12
CA SER A 237 -24.90 -12.41 -4.82
C SER A 237 -24.77 -10.92 -5.21
N ASP A 238 -23.99 -10.13 -4.46
CA ASP A 238 -23.67 -8.76 -4.86
C ASP A 238 -22.75 -8.75 -6.06
N MET A 239 -21.78 -9.66 -6.08
CA MET A 239 -20.90 -9.85 -7.23
C MET A 239 -21.66 -10.31 -8.47
N ASP A 240 -22.67 -11.17 -8.32
CA ASP A 240 -23.54 -11.54 -9.43
C ASP A 240 -24.28 -10.33 -10.01
N ALA A 241 -24.80 -9.47 -9.14
CA ALA A 241 -25.42 -8.22 -9.56
C ALA A 241 -24.41 -7.29 -10.28
N VAL A 242 -23.19 -7.17 -9.77
CA VAL A 242 -22.12 -6.39 -10.42
C VAL A 242 -21.82 -6.94 -11.81
N HIS A 243 -21.65 -8.26 -11.97
CA HIS A 243 -21.35 -8.87 -13.26
C HIS A 243 -22.52 -8.81 -14.24
N GLN A 244 -23.75 -8.93 -13.75
CA GLN A 244 -24.95 -8.72 -14.55
C GLN A 244 -25.02 -7.30 -15.10
N TYR A 245 -24.66 -6.30 -14.29
CA TYR A 245 -24.73 -4.90 -14.68
C TYR A 245 -23.53 -4.39 -15.46
N CYS A 246 -22.34 -4.97 -15.21
CA CYS A 246 -21.07 -4.53 -15.78
C CYS A 246 -20.34 -5.71 -16.47
N PRO A 247 -20.87 -6.25 -17.58
CA PRO A 247 -20.32 -7.45 -18.24
C PRO A 247 -18.93 -7.25 -18.85
N GLU A 248 -18.49 -5.99 -19.00
CA GLU A 248 -17.18 -5.63 -19.57
C GLU A 248 -16.05 -5.57 -18.52
N LEU A 249 -16.33 -5.87 -17.25
CA LEU A 249 -15.35 -5.79 -16.17
C LEU A 249 -14.16 -6.71 -16.40
N ARG A 250 -12.97 -6.12 -16.25
CA ARG A 250 -11.67 -6.79 -16.33
C ARG A 250 -10.93 -6.79 -15.00
N GLN A 251 -11.15 -5.76 -14.19
CA GLN A 251 -10.50 -5.56 -12.90
C GLN A 251 -11.53 -5.13 -11.87
N ILE A 252 -11.47 -5.75 -10.70
CA ILE A 252 -12.31 -5.39 -9.57
C ILE A 252 -11.52 -5.38 -8.27
N TRP A 253 -11.70 -4.30 -7.49
CA TRP A 253 -11.18 -4.12 -6.15
C TRP A 253 -12.32 -3.68 -5.24
N ILE A 254 -12.64 -4.49 -4.24
CA ILE A 254 -13.72 -4.20 -3.28
C ILE A 254 -13.18 -4.30 -1.86
N PHE A 255 -13.45 -3.27 -1.06
CA PHE A 255 -13.18 -3.26 0.37
C PHE A 255 -14.50 -3.05 1.13
N ALA A 256 -14.91 -4.01 1.96
CA ALA A 256 -16.20 -4.01 2.67
C ALA A 256 -16.06 -4.31 4.17
N GLU A 257 -16.90 -3.70 5.02
CA GLU A 257 -16.77 -3.77 6.49
C GLU A 257 -16.92 -5.18 7.05
N THR A 258 -17.98 -5.90 6.68
CA THR A 258 -18.27 -7.19 7.29
C THR A 258 -18.58 -8.24 6.24
N PHE A 259 -18.54 -9.50 6.66
CA PHE A 259 -19.28 -10.57 6.03
C PHE A 259 -20.36 -10.99 7.02
N HIS A 260 -21.62 -10.98 6.60
CA HIS A 260 -22.71 -11.56 7.37
C HIS A 260 -23.24 -12.74 6.57
N THR A 261 -23.12 -13.94 7.13
CA THR A 261 -23.82 -15.10 6.60
C THR A 261 -25.32 -14.94 6.81
N LEU A 262 -26.08 -15.29 5.78
CA LEU A 262 -27.51 -15.57 5.92
C LEU A 262 -27.77 -16.66 6.97
N SER A 263 -26.78 -17.50 7.27
CA SER A 263 -26.82 -18.51 8.35
C SER A 263 -27.08 -17.90 9.73
N GLN A 264 -26.55 -16.72 10.07
CA GLN A 264 -26.91 -16.04 11.32
C GLN A 264 -28.36 -15.52 11.33
N VAL A 265 -28.93 -15.26 10.15
CA VAL A 265 -30.36 -14.95 10.01
C VAL A 265 -31.21 -16.23 10.09
N GLN A 266 -30.68 -17.37 9.64
CA GLN A 266 -31.33 -18.67 9.78
C GLN A 266 -31.21 -19.28 11.19
N GLU A 267 -30.18 -18.97 11.97
CA GLU A 267 -30.07 -19.40 13.38
C GLU A 267 -31.09 -18.73 14.31
N GLN A 268 -31.80 -17.70 13.83
CA GLN A 268 -33.00 -17.19 14.51
C GLN A 268 -34.26 -18.02 14.19
N ARG A 269 -34.19 -19.02 13.31
CA ARG A 269 -35.22 -20.07 13.29
C ARG A 269 -35.03 -20.89 14.57
N PRO A 270 -36.11 -21.11 15.35
CA PRO A 270 -36.01 -21.87 16.59
C PRO A 270 -35.42 -23.24 16.26
N ARG A 271 -34.22 -23.51 16.80
CA ARG A 271 -33.61 -24.83 16.74
C ARG A 271 -34.65 -25.81 17.29
N PRO A 272 -35.08 -26.85 16.55
CA PRO A 272 -35.95 -27.87 17.12
C PRO A 272 -35.26 -28.41 18.38
N ASN A 273 -36.01 -28.56 19.48
CA ASN A 273 -35.50 -28.90 20.82
C ASN A 273 -34.85 -30.30 20.93
N HIS A 274 -34.44 -30.92 19.83
CA HIS A 274 -33.68 -32.17 19.85
C HIS A 274 -32.19 -31.87 19.73
N PRO A 275 -31.37 -32.23 20.74
CA PRO A 275 -29.93 -32.34 20.57
C PRO A 275 -29.69 -33.56 19.67
N ILE A 276 -29.74 -33.34 18.36
CA ILE A 276 -29.20 -34.28 17.38
C ILE A 276 -27.75 -33.85 17.19
N ASP A 277 -26.83 -34.79 17.32
CA ASP A 277 -25.39 -34.62 17.05
C ASP A 277 -25.16 -34.30 15.57
N GLU A 278 -25.51 -33.08 15.12
CA GLU A 278 -25.24 -32.59 13.76
C GLU A 278 -23.75 -32.66 13.40
N ASP A 279 -22.88 -32.64 14.42
CA ASP A 279 -21.44 -32.84 14.27
C ASP A 279 -21.09 -34.28 13.82
N GLU A 280 -21.84 -35.31 14.23
CA GLU A 280 -21.55 -36.71 13.85
C GLU A 280 -21.94 -37.01 12.39
N GLU A 281 -23.06 -36.48 11.90
CA GLU A 281 -23.50 -36.72 10.52
C GLU A 281 -22.57 -36.02 9.51
N ALA A 282 -22.14 -34.79 9.83
CA ALA A 282 -21.13 -34.08 9.03
C ALA A 282 -19.79 -34.82 9.02
N GLU A 283 -19.33 -35.35 10.16
CA GLU A 283 -18.11 -36.15 10.24
C GLU A 283 -18.18 -37.42 9.38
N SER A 284 -19.34 -38.09 9.32
CA SER A 284 -19.50 -39.32 8.51
C SER A 284 -19.33 -39.12 7.00
N ILE A 285 -19.66 -37.93 6.47
CA ILE A 285 -19.51 -37.60 5.04
C ILE A 285 -18.03 -37.50 4.67
N PHE A 286 -17.19 -37.00 5.58
CA PHE A 286 -15.76 -36.83 5.31
C PHE A 286 -14.96 -38.12 5.51
N ASP A 287 -15.44 -39.06 6.32
CA ASP A 287 -14.77 -40.34 6.52
C ASP A 287 -15.01 -41.35 5.39
N THR A 288 -16.04 -41.16 4.57
CA THR A 288 -16.48 -42.15 3.55
C THR A 288 -16.07 -41.81 2.11
N VAL A 289 -15.82 -40.54 1.81
CA VAL A 289 -15.37 -40.11 0.48
C VAL A 289 -13.85 -40.00 0.50
N ASP A 290 -13.15 -40.61 -0.46
CA ASP A 290 -11.76 -40.24 -0.72
C ASP A 290 -11.74 -38.81 -1.29
N ILE A 291 -11.82 -37.84 -0.38
CA ILE A 291 -11.96 -36.39 -0.63
C ILE A 291 -10.88 -35.89 -1.60
N MET A 292 -9.78 -36.63 -1.74
CA MET A 292 -8.65 -36.25 -2.56
C MET A 292 -8.89 -36.47 -4.06
N GLU A 293 -9.65 -37.48 -4.48
CA GLU A 293 -9.78 -37.86 -5.89
C GLU A 293 -10.85 -37.05 -6.66
N HIS A 294 -11.91 -36.60 -5.99
CA HIS A 294 -13.05 -35.94 -6.63
C HIS A 294 -13.48 -34.64 -5.94
N PRO A 295 -12.65 -33.56 -6.01
CA PRO A 295 -12.96 -32.29 -5.36
C PRO A 295 -14.28 -31.66 -5.84
N GLU A 296 -14.70 -31.92 -7.07
CA GLU A 296 -15.96 -31.40 -7.62
C GLU A 296 -17.19 -31.93 -6.87
N GLN A 297 -17.20 -33.21 -6.50
CA GLN A 297 -18.34 -33.81 -5.79
C GLN A 297 -18.48 -33.23 -4.38
N VAL A 298 -17.35 -33.09 -3.67
CA VAL A 298 -17.31 -32.46 -2.35
C VAL A 298 -17.77 -31.00 -2.44
N VAL A 299 -17.28 -30.26 -3.44
CA VAL A 299 -17.65 -28.86 -3.64
C VAL A 299 -19.13 -28.71 -4.01
N ASP A 300 -19.69 -29.58 -4.84
CA ASP A 300 -21.11 -29.49 -5.22
C ASP A 300 -22.05 -29.87 -4.07
N VAL A 301 -21.63 -30.77 -3.17
CA VAL A 301 -22.37 -31.09 -1.93
C VAL A 301 -22.31 -29.95 -0.93
N LEU A 302 -21.11 -29.41 -0.66
CA LEU A 302 -20.90 -28.37 0.34
C LEU A 302 -21.33 -26.97 -0.12
N PHE A 303 -21.17 -26.70 -1.43
CA PHE A 303 -21.45 -25.41 -2.05
C PHE A 303 -22.34 -25.62 -3.27
N PRO A 304 -23.62 -26.00 -3.10
CA PRO A 304 -24.50 -26.26 -4.22
C PRO A 304 -24.54 -25.06 -5.17
N PRO A 305 -24.51 -25.30 -6.50
CA PRO A 305 -24.60 -24.21 -7.46
C PRO A 305 -25.89 -23.42 -7.21
N PRO A 306 -25.84 -22.08 -7.30
CA PRO A 306 -27.03 -21.28 -7.11
C PRO A 306 -28.09 -21.68 -8.16
N PRO A 307 -29.39 -21.61 -7.82
CA PRO A 307 -30.47 -22.05 -8.71
C PRO A 307 -30.59 -21.25 -10.01
N HIS A 308 -29.86 -20.13 -10.12
CA HIS A 308 -29.82 -19.30 -11.31
C HIS A 308 -28.45 -19.40 -11.98
N VAL A 309 -28.46 -19.49 -13.31
CA VAL A 309 -27.22 -19.53 -14.12
C VAL A 309 -26.41 -18.27 -13.84
N LEU A 310 -25.25 -18.46 -13.21
CA LEU A 310 -24.30 -17.38 -12.96
C LEU A 310 -23.88 -16.75 -14.29
N ALA A 311 -23.96 -15.42 -14.38
CA ALA A 311 -23.40 -14.69 -15.50
C ALA A 311 -21.88 -14.90 -15.48
N VAL A 312 -21.36 -15.78 -16.34
CA VAL A 312 -19.93 -16.05 -16.41
C VAL A 312 -19.20 -14.78 -16.83
N ALA A 313 -18.44 -14.19 -15.91
CA ALA A 313 -17.69 -12.96 -16.13
C ALA A 313 -16.38 -13.26 -16.85
N LYS A 314 -16.48 -13.72 -18.11
CA LYS A 314 -15.35 -14.20 -18.92
C LYS A 314 -14.25 -13.15 -19.15
N LYS A 315 -14.53 -11.87 -18.96
CA LYS A 315 -13.57 -10.78 -19.17
C LYS A 315 -12.76 -10.43 -17.93
N LEU A 316 -13.17 -10.92 -16.76
CA LEU A 316 -12.50 -10.61 -15.50
C LEU A 316 -11.13 -11.29 -15.46
N THR A 317 -10.09 -10.50 -15.18
CA THR A 317 -8.69 -10.95 -15.14
C THR A 317 -8.04 -10.67 -13.79
N HIS A 318 -8.49 -9.65 -13.06
CA HIS A 318 -7.97 -9.30 -11.73
C HIS A 318 -9.14 -9.17 -10.76
N PHE A 319 -9.06 -9.92 -9.67
CA PHE A 319 -10.04 -9.90 -8.59
C PHE A 319 -9.32 -9.65 -7.27
N HIS A 320 -9.73 -8.62 -6.55
CA HIS A 320 -9.31 -8.32 -5.20
C HIS A 320 -10.54 -8.05 -4.35
N LEU A 321 -10.72 -8.87 -3.33
CA LEU A 321 -11.70 -8.65 -2.31
C LEU A 321 -11.00 -8.52 -0.96
N SER A 322 -11.36 -7.47 -0.25
CA SER A 322 -10.92 -7.25 1.11
C SER A 322 -12.11 -7.01 2.02
N ILE A 323 -12.17 -7.76 3.11
CA ILE A 323 -13.27 -7.67 4.07
C ILE A 323 -12.69 -7.56 5.48
N TYR A 324 -13.18 -6.62 6.30
CA TYR A 324 -12.59 -6.44 7.64
C TYR A 324 -12.98 -7.55 8.62
N ARG A 325 -14.15 -8.18 8.49
CA ARG A 325 -14.63 -9.23 9.42
C ARG A 325 -15.29 -10.41 8.71
N GLY A 326 -14.98 -11.63 9.15
CA GLY A 326 -15.63 -12.86 8.68
C GLY A 326 -15.07 -13.46 7.39
N LEU A 327 -14.12 -12.80 6.71
CA LEU A 327 -13.51 -13.38 5.50
C LEU A 327 -12.88 -14.77 5.70
N PRO A 328 -12.17 -15.06 6.82
CA PRO A 328 -11.59 -16.39 7.03
C PRO A 328 -12.63 -17.51 6.99
N ASP A 329 -13.84 -17.27 7.50
CA ASP A 329 -14.92 -18.27 7.53
C ASP A 329 -15.54 -18.50 6.14
N HIS A 330 -15.29 -17.60 5.19
CA HIS A 330 -15.90 -17.58 3.85
C HIS A 330 -14.91 -17.66 2.71
N MET A 331 -13.64 -17.92 3.01
CA MET A 331 -12.60 -18.03 1.99
C MET A 331 -12.95 -19.12 0.97
N SER A 332 -13.47 -20.27 1.43
CA SER A 332 -13.91 -21.38 0.58
C SER A 332 -15.04 -20.99 -0.37
N ASP A 333 -16.00 -20.18 0.08
CA ASP A 333 -17.09 -19.67 -0.77
C ASP A 333 -16.52 -18.87 -1.95
N TRP A 334 -15.52 -18.03 -1.68
CA TRP A 334 -14.87 -17.20 -2.71
C TRP A 334 -14.02 -17.99 -3.68
N PHE A 335 -13.34 -19.06 -3.24
CA PHE A 335 -12.66 -19.97 -4.16
C PHE A 335 -13.64 -20.65 -5.11
N VAL A 336 -14.70 -21.25 -4.58
CA VAL A 336 -15.72 -21.93 -5.41
C VAL A 336 -16.40 -20.95 -6.36
N TYR A 337 -16.77 -19.77 -5.86
CA TYR A 337 -17.40 -18.72 -6.65
C TYR A 337 -16.49 -18.25 -7.79
N ALA A 338 -15.21 -17.98 -7.52
CA ALA A 338 -14.24 -17.59 -8.54
C ALA A 338 -14.02 -18.69 -9.57
N GLY A 339 -13.89 -19.96 -9.13
CA GLY A 339 -13.76 -21.11 -10.01
C GLY A 339 -14.96 -21.27 -10.96
N ARG A 340 -16.18 -21.03 -10.47
CA ARG A 340 -17.39 -21.09 -11.31
C ARG A 340 -17.50 -19.92 -12.28
N THR A 341 -17.03 -18.74 -11.90
CA THR A 341 -17.40 -17.49 -12.58
C THR A 341 -16.28 -16.92 -13.46
N TYR A 342 -14.99 -17.17 -13.14
CA TYR A 342 -13.84 -16.45 -13.71
C TYR A 342 -12.84 -17.37 -14.43
N PRO A 343 -13.19 -17.99 -15.57
CA PRO A 343 -12.30 -18.92 -16.26
C PRO A 343 -10.99 -18.28 -16.78
N ASN A 344 -10.99 -16.95 -16.99
CA ASN A 344 -9.83 -16.20 -17.51
C ASN A 344 -9.08 -15.40 -16.43
N LEU A 345 -9.30 -15.73 -15.16
CA LEU A 345 -8.67 -15.03 -14.06
C LEU A 345 -7.14 -15.20 -14.09
N LYS A 346 -6.40 -14.10 -13.91
CA LYS A 346 -4.94 -14.08 -13.86
C LYS A 346 -4.41 -13.77 -12.46
N SER A 347 -5.11 -12.89 -11.74
CA SER A 347 -4.77 -12.46 -10.39
C SER A 347 -5.96 -12.60 -9.47
N PHE A 348 -5.77 -13.30 -8.36
CA PHE A 348 -6.77 -13.49 -7.30
C PHE A 348 -6.21 -12.99 -5.97
N THR A 349 -6.94 -12.13 -5.28
CA THR A 349 -6.54 -11.57 -3.99
C THR A 349 -7.69 -11.60 -3.01
N LEU A 350 -7.47 -12.21 -1.85
CA LEU A 350 -8.33 -12.14 -0.68
C LEU A 350 -7.53 -11.52 0.46
N GLU A 351 -8.10 -10.50 1.11
CA GLU A 351 -7.43 -9.76 2.18
C GLU A 351 -8.38 -9.49 3.35
N THR A 352 -8.11 -10.03 4.53
CA THR A 352 -8.77 -9.49 5.73
C THR A 352 -8.11 -8.15 6.06
N ARG A 353 -8.88 -7.10 6.38
CA ARG A 353 -8.26 -5.84 6.87
C ARG A 353 -8.43 -5.69 8.36
N PRO A 354 -7.42 -5.15 9.08
CA PRO A 354 -7.60 -4.81 10.48
C PRO A 354 -8.61 -3.65 10.55
N LYS A 355 -9.61 -3.73 11.42
CA LYS A 355 -10.66 -2.70 11.56
C LYS A 355 -10.08 -1.36 12.05
N HIS A 356 -8.88 -1.38 12.60
CA HIS A 356 -8.44 -0.38 13.54
C HIS A 356 -7.43 0.66 13.03
N LEU A 357 -7.29 0.84 11.71
CA LEU A 357 -6.54 1.99 11.17
C LEU A 357 -7.08 3.35 11.69
N ASP A 358 -8.37 3.45 12.00
CA ASP A 358 -8.99 4.70 12.50
C ASP A 358 -9.05 4.83 14.03
N ARG A 359 -8.81 3.75 14.80
CA ARG A 359 -8.81 3.85 16.26
C ARG A 359 -7.39 4.11 16.74
N VAL A 360 -7.14 5.37 17.09
CA VAL A 360 -5.96 5.81 17.84
C VAL A 360 -5.89 5.06 19.18
N GLY A 361 -5.28 3.88 19.18
CA GLY A 361 -5.15 3.00 20.32
C GLY A 361 -4.05 1.98 20.08
N GLU A 362 -3.20 1.79 21.09
CA GLU A 362 -1.85 1.20 20.98
C GLU A 362 -1.77 -0.29 20.56
N ARG A 363 -2.90 -0.97 20.34
CA ARG A 363 -2.95 -2.43 20.07
C ARG A 363 -4.00 -2.89 19.06
N ALA A 364 -4.38 -1.98 18.16
CA ALA A 364 -5.33 -2.20 17.08
C ALA A 364 -5.13 -3.56 16.36
N PHE A 365 -3.89 -3.83 15.96
CA PHE A 365 -3.54 -5.04 15.23
C PHE A 365 -3.59 -6.30 16.09
N GLU A 366 -3.20 -6.22 17.36
CA GLU A 366 -3.20 -7.34 18.29
C GLU A 366 -4.61 -7.74 18.72
N TYR A 367 -5.55 -6.79 18.83
CA TYR A 367 -6.96 -7.10 19.06
C TYR A 367 -7.60 -7.76 17.84
N ASP A 368 -7.34 -7.26 16.64
CA ASP A 368 -7.80 -7.89 15.40
C ASP A 368 -7.15 -9.28 15.22
N LEU A 369 -5.90 -9.44 15.63
CA LEU A 369 -5.20 -10.74 15.69
C LEU A 369 -5.91 -11.70 16.65
N LEU A 370 -6.20 -11.25 17.87
CA LEU A 370 -6.85 -12.08 18.88
C LEU A 370 -8.28 -12.46 18.44
N ASP A 371 -9.05 -11.50 17.92
CA ASP A 371 -10.40 -11.74 17.40
C ASP A 371 -10.33 -12.79 16.29
N MET A 372 -9.45 -12.62 15.30
CA MET A 372 -9.25 -13.59 14.21
C MET A 372 -8.82 -14.98 14.73
N LEU A 373 -7.90 -15.06 15.68
CA LEU A 373 -7.47 -16.35 16.25
C LEU A 373 -8.60 -17.04 17.01
N MET A 374 -9.40 -16.27 17.74
CA MET A 374 -10.58 -16.78 18.42
C MET A 374 -11.64 -17.24 17.41
N THR A 375 -11.93 -16.44 16.38
CA THR A 375 -12.82 -16.82 15.28
C THR A 375 -12.35 -18.09 14.61
N TYR A 376 -11.06 -18.22 14.26
CA TYR A 376 -10.54 -19.42 13.59
C TYR A 376 -10.61 -20.68 14.46
N LYS A 377 -10.34 -20.54 15.76
CA LYS A 377 -10.50 -21.66 16.70
C LYS A 377 -11.96 -22.11 16.78
N TRP A 378 -12.90 -21.19 16.53
CA TRP A 378 -14.34 -21.40 16.63
C TRP A 378 -14.99 -21.65 15.26
N ALA A 379 -14.25 -21.42 14.16
CA ALA A 379 -14.68 -21.75 12.82
C ALA A 379 -14.98 -23.25 12.77
N SER A 380 -16.17 -23.59 12.25
CA SER A 380 -16.66 -24.96 12.26
C SER A 380 -15.67 -25.90 11.56
N ARG A 381 -15.54 -27.13 12.09
CA ARG A 381 -14.67 -28.18 11.53
C ARG A 381 -14.92 -28.39 10.03
N THR A 382 -16.18 -28.29 9.61
CA THR A 382 -16.64 -28.42 8.23
C THR A 382 -15.90 -27.46 7.28
N TRP A 383 -15.66 -26.21 7.71
CA TRP A 383 -14.98 -25.22 6.86
C TRP A 383 -13.51 -25.56 6.62
N LYS A 384 -12.83 -26.07 7.66
CA LYS A 384 -11.42 -26.50 7.55
C LYS A 384 -11.26 -27.66 6.58
N GLN A 385 -12.23 -28.57 6.55
CA GLN A 385 -12.25 -29.68 5.60
C GLN A 385 -12.58 -29.23 4.17
N ALA A 386 -13.37 -28.16 4.01
CA ALA A 386 -13.73 -27.60 2.71
C ALA A 386 -12.64 -26.75 2.04
N GLU A 387 -11.70 -26.19 2.80
CA GLU A 387 -10.65 -25.28 2.29
C GLU A 387 -9.85 -25.88 1.12
N ILE A 388 -9.31 -27.08 1.30
CA ILE A 388 -8.46 -27.73 0.29
C ILE A 388 -9.27 -28.13 -0.96
N PRO A 389 -10.43 -28.83 -0.86
CA PRO A 389 -11.27 -29.12 -2.02
C PRO A 389 -11.70 -27.87 -2.79
N SER A 390 -12.13 -26.81 -2.09
CA SER A 390 -12.56 -25.55 -2.70
C SER A 390 -11.42 -24.85 -3.43
N PHE A 391 -10.22 -24.82 -2.85
CA PHE A 391 -9.05 -24.27 -3.53
C PHE A 391 -8.66 -25.11 -4.76
N ARG A 392 -8.62 -26.43 -4.65
CA ARG A 392 -8.35 -27.32 -5.81
C ARG A 392 -9.34 -27.09 -6.94
N TYR A 393 -10.62 -26.97 -6.61
CA TYR A 393 -11.66 -26.65 -7.57
C TYR A 393 -11.40 -25.30 -8.26
N PHE A 394 -11.07 -24.25 -7.49
CA PHE A 394 -10.69 -22.95 -8.03
C PHE A 394 -9.52 -23.05 -9.01
N VAL A 395 -8.46 -23.73 -8.61
CA VAL A 395 -7.24 -23.95 -9.41
C VAL A 395 -7.54 -24.67 -10.72
N GLN A 396 -8.33 -25.75 -10.67
CA GLN A 396 -8.70 -26.53 -11.86
C GLN A 396 -9.54 -25.71 -12.85
N ARG A 397 -10.41 -24.84 -12.35
CA ARG A 397 -11.31 -24.04 -13.19
C ARG A 397 -10.71 -22.71 -13.65
N CYS A 398 -9.64 -22.25 -13.01
CA CYS A 398 -8.93 -21.01 -13.34
C CYS A 398 -7.46 -21.28 -13.74
N PRO A 399 -7.21 -21.98 -14.88
CA PRO A 399 -5.87 -22.43 -15.26
C PRO A 399 -4.90 -21.29 -15.63
N HIS A 400 -5.42 -20.06 -15.81
CA HIS A 400 -4.62 -18.88 -16.17
C HIS A 400 -4.15 -18.08 -14.95
N VAL A 401 -4.47 -18.51 -13.73
CA VAL A 401 -4.07 -17.81 -12.50
C VAL A 401 -2.57 -17.94 -12.32
N THR A 402 -1.90 -16.79 -12.27
CA THR A 402 -0.45 -16.67 -12.08
C THR A 402 -0.10 -15.88 -10.82
N ALA A 403 -1.07 -15.15 -10.25
CA ALA A 403 -0.90 -14.39 -9.01
C ALA A 403 -2.00 -14.77 -8.00
N ILE A 404 -1.59 -15.20 -6.81
CA ILE A 404 -2.47 -15.53 -5.69
C ILE A 404 -1.97 -14.80 -4.45
N ASN A 405 -2.79 -13.90 -3.91
CA ASN A 405 -2.47 -13.19 -2.67
C ASN A 405 -3.55 -13.46 -1.61
N LEU A 406 -3.14 -14.02 -0.48
CA LEU A 406 -4.01 -14.39 0.63
C LEU A 406 -3.53 -13.67 1.89
N PHE A 407 -3.88 -12.38 1.96
CA PHE A 407 -3.38 -11.49 3.00
C PHE A 407 -4.29 -11.49 4.23
N GLN A 408 -3.66 -11.52 5.39
CA GLN A 408 -4.26 -11.51 6.73
C GLN A 408 -5.34 -12.58 6.90
N LEU A 409 -5.15 -13.72 6.24
CA LEU A 409 -5.95 -14.91 6.41
C LEU A 409 -5.17 -15.89 7.28
N TYR A 410 -5.88 -16.59 8.17
CA TYR A 410 -5.27 -17.72 8.85
C TYR A 410 -5.24 -18.88 7.86
N LEU A 411 -4.06 -19.18 7.34
CA LEU A 411 -3.84 -20.33 6.47
C LEU A 411 -3.23 -21.45 7.31
N ASN A 412 -3.86 -22.61 7.30
CA ASN A 412 -3.34 -23.77 8.01
C ASN A 412 -2.17 -24.40 7.21
N ARG A 413 -1.28 -25.15 7.88
CA ARG A 413 -0.10 -25.77 7.23
C ARG A 413 -0.48 -26.71 6.08
N GLN A 414 -1.51 -27.53 6.25
CA GLN A 414 -1.97 -28.49 5.23
C GLN A 414 -2.49 -27.79 3.97
N PHE A 415 -3.18 -26.66 4.16
CA PHE A 415 -3.67 -25.81 3.08
C PHE A 415 -2.51 -25.22 2.29
N LEU A 416 -1.53 -24.63 2.97
CA LEU A 416 -0.32 -24.09 2.31
C LEU A 416 0.45 -25.18 1.56
N GLY A 417 0.66 -26.35 2.17
CA GLY A 417 1.25 -27.49 1.47
C GLY A 417 0.46 -27.91 0.24
N SER A 418 -0.87 -27.87 0.31
CA SER A 418 -1.75 -28.17 -0.83
C SER A 418 -1.63 -27.12 -1.94
N ILE A 419 -1.53 -25.82 -1.63
CA ILE A 419 -1.34 -24.77 -2.63
C ILE A 419 -0.12 -25.07 -3.51
N PHE A 420 1.00 -25.42 -2.89
CA PHE A 420 2.25 -25.65 -3.60
C PHE A 420 2.28 -27.02 -4.29
N ALA A 421 1.63 -28.04 -3.70
CA ALA A 421 1.49 -29.36 -4.33
C ALA A 421 0.55 -29.38 -5.54
N CYS A 422 -0.31 -28.36 -5.73
CA CYS A 422 -1.24 -28.31 -6.86
C CYS A 422 -0.58 -28.13 -8.24
N GLY A 423 0.75 -27.96 -8.32
CA GLY A 423 1.47 -27.87 -9.60
C GLY A 423 1.12 -26.64 -10.44
N LEU A 424 0.53 -25.62 -9.82
CA LEU A 424 0.19 -24.38 -10.52
C LEU A 424 1.44 -23.62 -10.94
N PRO A 425 1.43 -22.97 -12.12
CA PRO A 425 2.47 -22.03 -12.52
C PRO A 425 2.29 -20.67 -11.81
N VAL A 426 2.16 -20.69 -10.48
CA VAL A 426 2.08 -19.47 -9.67
C VAL A 426 3.41 -18.73 -9.79
N LYS A 427 3.35 -17.53 -10.35
CA LYS A 427 4.50 -16.62 -10.47
C LYS A 427 4.58 -15.62 -9.33
N HIS A 428 3.42 -15.26 -8.77
CA HIS A 428 3.32 -14.30 -7.68
C HIS A 428 2.51 -14.89 -6.53
N PHE A 429 3.11 -14.97 -5.35
CA PHE A 429 2.44 -15.43 -4.15
C PHE A 429 2.56 -14.40 -3.03
N GLY A 430 1.44 -14.09 -2.39
CA GLY A 430 1.37 -13.18 -1.25
C GLY A 430 0.65 -13.80 -0.06
N SER A 431 1.18 -13.65 1.16
CA SER A 431 0.45 -14.04 2.38
C SER A 431 0.91 -13.26 3.61
N THR A 432 0.03 -13.08 4.62
CA THR A 432 0.33 -12.27 5.82
C THR A 432 0.47 -13.05 7.12
N ARG A 433 0.29 -14.38 7.18
CA ARG A 433 0.42 -15.15 8.45
C ARG A 433 0.76 -16.61 8.23
N ASN A 434 1.25 -17.27 9.29
CA ASN A 434 1.41 -18.73 9.43
C ASN A 434 2.39 -19.43 8.48
N ILE A 435 3.12 -18.70 7.64
CA ILE A 435 4.20 -19.33 6.89
C ILE A 435 5.22 -19.93 7.88
N HIS A 436 5.38 -19.37 9.11
CA HIS A 436 6.20 -19.98 10.18
C HIS A 436 5.91 -21.48 10.41
N SER A 437 4.65 -21.92 10.24
CA SER A 437 4.27 -23.34 10.37
C SER A 437 4.74 -24.21 9.19
N ILE A 438 5.04 -23.58 8.04
CA ILE A 438 5.60 -24.23 6.85
C ILE A 438 7.08 -24.57 7.10
N TRP A 439 7.92 -23.61 7.50
CA TRP A 439 9.37 -23.86 7.50
C TRP A 439 9.84 -24.90 8.52
N THR A 440 9.06 -25.23 9.56
CA THR A 440 9.49 -26.22 10.56
C THR A 440 9.50 -27.67 10.04
N ALA A 441 9.06 -27.94 8.81
CA ALA A 441 9.08 -29.28 8.25
C ALA A 441 10.38 -29.60 7.53
N GLU A 442 10.97 -30.76 7.83
CA GLU A 442 12.11 -31.33 7.15
C GLU A 442 11.80 -31.81 5.71
N ASP A 443 10.55 -31.68 5.27
CA ASP A 443 10.05 -32.22 4.01
C ASP A 443 10.41 -31.36 2.79
N ASN A 444 10.66 -32.02 1.66
CA ASN A 444 10.93 -31.42 0.35
C ASN A 444 9.75 -30.53 -0.10
N TRP A 445 9.85 -29.24 0.13
CA TRP A 445 8.88 -28.27 -0.35
C TRP A 445 9.05 -28.10 -1.85
N TYR A 446 8.12 -28.65 -2.63
CA TYR A 446 7.98 -28.36 -4.05
C TYR A 446 7.27 -27.01 -4.20
N PHE A 447 7.98 -25.92 -3.91
CA PHE A 447 7.52 -24.65 -4.45
C PHE A 447 7.60 -24.74 -5.96
N SER A 448 6.60 -24.16 -6.61
CA SER A 448 6.62 -24.08 -8.06
C SER A 448 7.92 -23.43 -8.50
N GLU A 449 8.70 -24.12 -9.33
CA GLU A 449 9.88 -23.56 -10.00
C GLU A 449 9.51 -22.26 -10.75
N SER A 450 8.22 -21.98 -10.98
CA SER A 450 7.79 -20.73 -11.60
C SER A 450 7.69 -19.52 -10.67
N LEU A 451 7.93 -19.62 -9.36
CA LEU A 451 7.70 -18.50 -8.43
C LEU A 451 8.76 -17.40 -8.62
N VAL A 452 8.31 -16.25 -9.13
CA VAL A 452 9.16 -15.08 -9.42
C VAL A 452 9.05 -14.00 -8.34
N SER A 453 7.89 -13.91 -7.68
CA SER A 453 7.60 -12.88 -6.69
C SER A 453 6.95 -13.47 -5.45
N LEU A 454 7.48 -13.08 -4.30
CA LEU A 454 7.00 -13.50 -2.99
C LEU A 454 6.76 -12.27 -2.11
N SER A 455 5.55 -12.16 -1.56
CA SER A 455 5.18 -11.09 -0.62
C SER A 455 4.74 -11.69 0.71
N LEU A 456 5.56 -11.52 1.74
CA LEU A 456 5.30 -12.03 3.07
C LEU A 456 5.07 -10.86 4.02
N GLN A 457 3.90 -10.82 4.62
CA GLN A 457 3.56 -9.83 5.64
C GLN A 457 3.41 -10.51 7.01
N ALA A 458 3.61 -9.77 8.11
CA ALA A 458 3.43 -10.21 9.50
C ALA A 458 3.93 -11.63 9.81
N CYS A 459 5.10 -11.96 9.27
CA CYS A 459 5.80 -13.19 9.60
C CYS A 459 6.55 -13.00 10.92
N ILE A 460 5.85 -13.24 12.03
CA ILE A 460 6.48 -13.36 13.34
C ILE A 460 7.18 -14.73 13.36
N THR A 461 8.51 -14.69 13.31
CA THR A 461 9.38 -15.86 13.31
C THR A 461 10.29 -15.76 14.52
N PRO A 462 10.27 -16.72 15.47
CA PRO A 462 11.29 -16.79 16.50
C PRO A 462 12.68 -16.89 15.85
N PRO A 463 13.75 -16.38 16.47
CA PRO A 463 15.11 -16.38 15.90
C PRO A 463 15.60 -17.76 15.39
N ALA A 464 15.16 -18.85 16.03
CA ALA A 464 15.46 -20.23 15.64
C ALA A 464 14.95 -20.59 14.22
N THR A 465 14.02 -19.83 13.67
CA THR A 465 13.42 -20.08 12.34
C THR A 465 14.10 -19.32 11.20
N ASN A 466 15.08 -18.45 11.49
CA ASN A 466 15.79 -17.69 10.46
C ASN A 466 16.60 -18.60 9.51
N ALA A 467 17.28 -19.62 10.04
CA ALA A 467 18.03 -20.55 9.21
C ALA A 467 17.12 -21.32 8.24
N THR A 468 15.97 -21.78 8.72
CA THR A 468 15.01 -22.49 7.86
C THR A 468 14.30 -21.55 6.90
N PHE A 469 14.11 -20.29 7.29
CA PHE A 469 13.66 -19.23 6.41
C PHE A 469 14.61 -18.99 5.24
N MET A 470 15.90 -18.83 5.54
CA MET A 470 16.92 -18.68 4.50
C MET A 470 17.04 -19.93 3.63
N LYS A 471 16.96 -21.14 4.21
CA LYS A 471 16.95 -22.39 3.42
C LYS A 471 15.77 -22.45 2.45
N PHE A 472 14.59 -22.04 2.88
CA PHE A 472 13.42 -21.95 2.01
C PHE A 472 13.65 -20.94 0.89
N LEU A 473 14.13 -19.73 1.22
CA LEU A 473 14.43 -18.70 0.24
C LEU A 473 15.43 -19.22 -0.81
N GLY A 474 16.45 -19.96 -0.36
CA GLY A 474 17.42 -20.65 -1.21
C GLY A 474 16.86 -21.77 -2.10
N SER A 475 15.69 -22.32 -1.78
CA SER A 475 15.00 -23.27 -2.68
C SER A 475 14.25 -22.58 -3.82
N LEU A 476 14.06 -21.26 -3.77
CA LEU A 476 13.32 -20.50 -4.77
C LEU A 476 14.26 -19.94 -5.86
N ALA A 477 14.81 -20.84 -6.68
CA ALA A 477 15.83 -20.50 -7.68
C ALA A 477 15.45 -19.37 -8.67
N HIS A 478 14.15 -19.15 -8.88
CA HIS A 478 13.64 -18.13 -9.82
C HIS A 478 13.10 -16.86 -9.14
N LEU A 479 13.27 -16.73 -7.82
CA LEU A 479 12.76 -15.57 -7.08
C LEU A 479 13.54 -14.30 -7.44
N LYS A 480 12.82 -13.31 -7.96
CA LYS A 480 13.37 -12.00 -8.36
C LYS A 480 12.85 -10.85 -7.51
N HIS A 481 11.65 -10.98 -6.95
CA HIS A 481 11.02 -9.91 -6.19
C HIS A 481 10.56 -10.42 -4.83
N LEU A 482 11.08 -9.82 -3.76
CA LEU A 482 10.75 -10.18 -2.40
C LEU A 482 10.21 -8.96 -1.65
N THR A 483 9.05 -9.11 -1.01
CA THR A 483 8.51 -8.12 -0.08
C THR A 483 8.38 -8.76 1.29
N LEU A 484 9.01 -8.18 2.30
CA LEU A 484 8.93 -8.59 3.70
C LEU A 484 8.34 -7.46 4.52
N ALA A 485 7.18 -7.69 5.13
CA ALA A 485 6.57 -6.74 6.06
C ALA A 485 6.46 -7.33 7.47
N ARG A 486 6.80 -6.55 8.50
CA ARG A 486 6.67 -6.94 9.93
C ARG A 486 7.35 -8.27 10.27
N TYR A 487 8.55 -8.47 9.75
CA TYR A 487 9.45 -9.59 10.06
C TYR A 487 10.34 -9.22 11.24
N GLU A 488 10.41 -10.11 12.23
CA GLU A 488 11.18 -9.88 13.45
C GLU A 488 12.62 -10.40 13.22
N HIS A 489 13.53 -9.48 12.87
CA HIS A 489 14.99 -9.66 12.79
C HIS A 489 15.53 -10.60 11.70
N PHE A 490 16.25 -10.06 10.71
CA PHE A 490 17.17 -10.80 9.85
C PHE A 490 18.39 -9.95 9.52
N ALA A 491 19.49 -10.61 9.12
CA ALA A 491 20.65 -9.95 8.56
C ALA A 491 20.47 -9.85 7.04
N LEU A 492 20.59 -8.64 6.48
CA LEU A 492 20.46 -8.40 5.05
C LEU A 492 21.42 -9.27 4.21
N PRO A 493 22.71 -9.44 4.58
CA PRO A 493 23.62 -10.30 3.83
C PRO A 493 23.11 -11.75 3.73
N SER A 494 22.67 -12.34 4.84
CA SER A 494 22.15 -13.72 4.83
C SER A 494 20.90 -13.91 3.97
N LEU A 495 20.07 -12.87 3.83
CA LEU A 495 18.92 -12.89 2.94
C LEU A 495 19.35 -12.86 1.46
N LEU A 496 20.38 -12.07 1.14
CA LEU A 496 20.90 -11.94 -0.21
C LEU A 496 21.69 -13.19 -0.62
N ASP A 497 22.41 -13.80 0.31
CA ASP A 497 23.08 -15.10 0.12
C ASP A 497 22.06 -16.21 -0.17
N ALA A 498 20.90 -16.17 0.50
CA ALA A 498 19.82 -17.10 0.24
C ALA A 498 19.15 -16.88 -1.12
N CYS A 499 19.15 -15.67 -1.66
CA CYS A 499 18.50 -15.32 -2.92
C CYS A 499 19.43 -14.48 -3.83
N PRO A 500 20.52 -15.05 -4.36
CA PRO A 500 21.51 -14.27 -5.13
C PRO A 500 20.93 -13.64 -6.41
N GLY A 501 19.89 -14.25 -6.98
CA GLY A 501 19.17 -13.75 -8.16
C GLY A 501 18.11 -12.68 -7.88
N LEU A 502 17.99 -12.20 -6.64
CA LEU A 502 16.98 -11.21 -6.24
C LEU A 502 17.24 -9.87 -6.91
N GLU A 503 16.26 -9.32 -7.64
CA GLU A 503 16.38 -8.03 -8.34
C GLU A 503 15.73 -6.89 -7.55
N THR A 504 14.66 -7.17 -6.79
CA THR A 504 13.91 -6.18 -6.01
C THR A 504 13.63 -6.67 -4.59
N LEU A 505 13.98 -5.87 -3.60
CA LEU A 505 13.68 -6.12 -2.19
C LEU A 505 12.89 -4.95 -1.60
N VAL A 506 11.73 -5.27 -1.00
CA VAL A 506 10.89 -4.31 -0.27
C VAL A 506 10.80 -4.73 1.19
N LEU A 507 11.18 -3.83 2.09
CA LEU A 507 11.24 -4.05 3.53
C LEU A 507 10.29 -3.07 4.23
N GLU A 508 9.20 -3.57 4.82
CA GLU A 508 8.17 -2.73 5.44
C GLU A 508 7.98 -3.04 6.93
N HIS A 509 7.87 -2.02 7.78
CA HIS A 509 7.60 -2.21 9.21
C HIS A 509 8.62 -3.11 9.95
N LEU A 510 9.91 -3.03 9.61
CA LEU A 510 10.95 -3.91 10.15
C LEU A 510 11.78 -3.20 11.21
N ALA A 511 12.19 -3.94 12.25
CA ALA A 511 13.26 -3.53 13.14
C ALA A 511 14.54 -4.24 12.69
N ILE A 512 15.35 -3.56 11.87
CA ILE A 512 16.56 -4.16 11.31
C ILE A 512 17.70 -3.93 12.30
N THR A 513 18.03 -4.98 13.04
CA THR A 513 19.20 -4.98 13.92
C THR A 513 20.38 -5.52 13.15
N SER A 514 21.39 -4.68 12.90
CA SER A 514 22.69 -5.18 12.42
C SER A 514 23.17 -6.27 13.39
N PRO A 515 23.64 -7.43 12.89
CA PRO A 515 24.25 -8.42 13.75
C PRO A 515 25.34 -7.71 14.52
N SER A 516 25.28 -7.73 15.86
CA SER A 516 26.43 -7.30 16.63
C SER A 516 27.57 -8.18 16.16
N ARG A 517 28.56 -7.58 15.48
CA ARG A 517 29.91 -8.15 15.33
C ARG A 517 30.43 -8.30 16.75
N THR A 518 29.91 -9.31 17.43
CA THR A 518 30.40 -9.78 18.69
C THR A 518 31.64 -10.52 18.25
N THR A 519 32.71 -9.76 18.05
CA THR A 519 34.05 -10.30 18.01
C THR A 519 34.18 -11.03 19.33
N MET A 520 33.88 -12.33 19.33
CA MET A 520 34.26 -13.21 20.41
C MET A 520 35.78 -13.18 20.40
N THR A 521 36.34 -12.19 21.08
CA THR A 521 37.67 -12.32 21.66
C THR A 521 37.57 -13.56 22.51
N ILE A 522 38.11 -14.67 22.00
CA ILE A 522 38.32 -15.91 22.73
C ILE A 522 39.21 -15.52 23.90
N GLY A 523 38.56 -15.12 25.00
CA GLY A 523 39.21 -14.94 26.28
C GLY A 523 39.37 -16.34 26.85
N ASP A 524 40.60 -16.81 26.90
CA ASP A 524 41.02 -18.02 27.59
C ASP A 524 40.57 -17.95 29.07
N ASN A 525 39.35 -18.40 29.35
CA ASN A 525 38.91 -18.70 30.71
C ASN A 525 37.94 -19.88 30.63
N THR A 526 38.54 -21.06 30.52
CA THR A 526 37.93 -22.34 30.85
C THR A 526 37.45 -22.30 32.31
N ASN A 527 36.13 -22.42 32.53
CA ASN A 527 35.47 -23.12 33.65
C ASN A 527 34.06 -22.53 33.91
N ASN A 528 33.08 -22.92 33.07
CA ASN A 528 31.62 -22.93 33.32
C ASN A 528 30.82 -22.49 32.08
N ILE A 529 30.68 -23.35 31.07
CA ILE A 529 29.67 -23.18 30.02
C ILE A 529 29.24 -24.56 29.51
N ASP A 530 28.13 -25.11 30.01
CA ASP A 530 27.54 -26.34 29.44
C ASP A 530 26.11 -26.16 28.87
N ASP A 531 25.39 -25.08 29.17
CA ASP A 531 23.96 -24.99 28.75
C ASP A 531 23.67 -24.01 27.59
N ASN A 532 24.63 -23.18 27.15
CA ASN A 532 24.38 -22.16 26.11
C ASN A 532 25.17 -22.36 24.80
N ILE A 533 26.04 -23.38 24.73
CA ILE A 533 26.91 -23.63 23.56
C ILE A 533 26.21 -24.45 22.48
N ASN A 534 25.28 -25.35 22.83
CA ASN A 534 24.73 -26.32 21.88
C ASN A 534 23.87 -25.71 20.76
N ASN A 535 23.31 -24.51 20.93
CA ASN A 535 22.54 -23.83 19.87
C ASN A 535 23.39 -22.90 18.98
N LEU A 536 24.55 -22.42 19.45
CA LEU A 536 25.46 -21.56 18.68
C LEU A 536 26.45 -22.37 17.84
N THR A 537 26.89 -23.54 18.32
CA THR A 537 27.80 -24.42 17.57
C THR A 537 27.14 -25.06 16.36
N PHE A 538 25.82 -25.28 16.36
CA PHE A 538 25.14 -25.90 15.21
C PHE A 538 25.11 -24.97 13.98
N THR A 539 24.84 -23.67 14.16
CA THR A 539 24.82 -22.69 13.07
C THR A 539 26.23 -22.39 12.54
N GLN A 540 27.24 -22.32 13.44
CA GLN A 540 28.65 -22.18 13.05
C GLN A 540 29.21 -23.44 12.37
N GLN A 541 28.82 -24.65 12.80
CA GLN A 541 29.25 -25.90 12.15
C GLN A 541 28.60 -26.09 10.79
N LEU A 542 27.37 -25.61 10.56
CA LEU A 542 26.74 -25.63 9.23
C LEU A 542 27.38 -24.63 8.26
N GLN A 543 27.71 -23.42 8.72
CA GLN A 543 28.49 -22.46 7.91
C GLN A 543 29.91 -22.98 7.61
N GLN A 544 30.62 -23.54 8.61
CA GLN A 544 31.97 -24.08 8.39
C GLN A 544 31.99 -25.39 7.59
N ARG A 545 30.97 -26.26 7.69
CA ARG A 545 30.91 -27.49 6.87
C ARG A 545 30.52 -27.21 5.43
N GLN A 546 29.67 -26.22 5.15
CA GLN A 546 29.37 -25.85 3.76
C GLN A 546 30.52 -25.05 3.11
N TRP A 547 31.20 -24.17 3.86
CA TRP A 547 32.40 -23.49 3.35
C TRP A 547 33.61 -24.44 3.18
N GLY A 548 33.85 -25.33 4.13
CA GLY A 548 34.99 -26.26 4.10
C GLY A 548 34.90 -27.34 3.02
N GLN A 549 33.69 -27.65 2.51
CA GLN A 549 33.50 -28.59 1.41
C GLN A 549 33.65 -27.94 0.02
N TRP A 550 33.55 -26.61 -0.06
CA TRP A 550 33.81 -25.85 -1.29
C TRP A 550 35.30 -25.52 -1.48
N GLN A 551 36.06 -25.32 -0.38
CA GLN A 551 37.46 -24.88 -0.46
C GLN A 551 38.51 -25.99 -0.64
N SER A 552 38.20 -27.28 -0.41
CA SER A 552 39.23 -28.34 -0.44
C SER A 552 39.66 -28.83 -1.83
N ASN A 553 39.31 -28.13 -2.92
CA ASN A 553 39.62 -28.58 -4.30
C ASN A 553 40.33 -27.52 -5.16
N PHE A 554 40.70 -26.35 -4.62
CA PHE A 554 41.32 -25.28 -5.40
C PHE A 554 42.62 -24.80 -4.75
N ASP A 555 43.69 -25.56 -4.97
CA ASP A 555 45.08 -25.12 -4.77
C ASP A 555 45.68 -24.79 -6.16
N ASP A 556 45.13 -23.79 -6.85
CA ASP A 556 45.77 -23.20 -8.04
C ASP A 556 45.71 -21.67 -7.95
N ASP A 557 46.88 -21.06 -7.75
CA ASP A 557 47.09 -19.65 -7.46
C ASP A 557 46.81 -18.76 -8.70
N SER A 558 45.55 -18.41 -8.99
CA SER A 558 45.17 -17.15 -9.70
C SER A 558 43.67 -17.02 -10.00
N GLU A 559 42.78 -17.56 -9.16
CA GLU A 559 41.34 -17.37 -9.38
C GLU A 559 40.90 -16.01 -8.83
N GLU A 560 40.52 -15.10 -9.73
CA GLU A 560 39.59 -14.02 -9.41
C GLU A 560 38.44 -14.67 -8.66
N GLU A 561 38.34 -14.45 -7.34
CA GLU A 561 37.22 -14.94 -6.56
C GLU A 561 35.96 -14.41 -7.26
N ASP A 562 35.23 -15.30 -7.93
CA ASP A 562 33.91 -15.04 -8.51
C ASP A 562 32.97 -14.74 -7.33
N GLU A 563 33.08 -13.51 -6.78
CA GLU A 563 32.17 -13.00 -5.77
C GLU A 563 30.76 -13.19 -6.34
N ALA A 564 30.01 -14.11 -5.73
CA ALA A 564 28.70 -14.50 -6.20
C ALA A 564 27.87 -13.23 -6.41
N TYR A 565 27.62 -12.91 -7.69
CA TYR A 565 27.18 -11.57 -8.06
C TYR A 565 25.74 -11.34 -7.60
N ILE A 566 25.57 -10.69 -6.45
CA ILE A 566 24.25 -10.34 -5.90
C ILE A 566 23.56 -9.39 -6.89
N SER A 567 22.43 -9.83 -7.45
CA SER A 567 21.73 -9.14 -8.55
C SER A 567 20.76 -8.03 -8.11
N LEU A 568 20.85 -7.56 -6.87
CA LEU A 568 19.88 -6.63 -6.28
C LEU A 568 19.99 -5.24 -6.92
N LYS A 569 18.97 -4.85 -7.71
CA LYS A 569 18.93 -3.55 -8.41
C LYS A 569 18.16 -2.49 -7.64
N GLN A 570 17.12 -2.89 -6.91
CA GLN A 570 16.21 -1.97 -6.22
C GLN A 570 15.97 -2.41 -4.77
N LEU A 571 16.20 -1.49 -3.84
CA LEU A 571 15.92 -1.65 -2.43
C LEU A 571 14.93 -0.57 -1.98
N THR A 572 13.80 -0.99 -1.43
CA THR A 572 12.78 -0.09 -0.87
C THR A 572 12.57 -0.41 0.60
N ILE A 573 12.66 0.60 1.45
CA ILE A 573 12.55 0.49 2.90
C ILE A 573 11.46 1.45 3.35
N ARG A 574 10.49 0.94 4.09
CA ARG A 574 9.33 1.70 4.55
C ARG A 574 9.04 1.43 6.01
N GLN A 575 8.75 2.45 6.80
CA GLN A 575 8.23 2.27 8.16
C GLN A 575 9.16 1.42 9.03
N ALA A 576 10.47 1.46 8.73
CA ALA A 576 11.47 0.63 9.37
C ALA A 576 12.29 1.42 10.39
N VAL A 577 12.82 0.69 11.36
CA VAL A 577 13.83 1.17 12.29
C VAL A 577 15.17 0.55 11.86
N LEU A 578 16.08 1.40 11.40
CA LEU A 578 17.38 1.04 10.85
C LEU A 578 18.48 1.43 11.83
N LYS A 579 19.59 0.71 11.84
CA LYS A 579 20.84 1.20 12.42
C LYS A 579 21.66 1.89 11.34
N GLU A 580 22.54 2.83 11.69
CA GLU A 580 23.45 3.45 10.72
C GLU A 580 24.29 2.41 9.95
N SER A 581 24.77 1.36 10.62
CA SER A 581 25.54 0.29 9.98
C SER A 581 24.73 -0.60 9.03
N PHE A 582 23.41 -0.43 8.93
CA PHE A 582 22.62 -1.12 7.91
C PHE A 582 23.02 -0.71 6.50
N PHE A 583 23.43 0.54 6.31
CA PHE A 583 23.80 1.06 4.98
C PHE A 583 25.12 0.48 4.47
N ASP A 584 25.99 0.01 5.38
CA ASP A 584 27.23 -0.68 5.05
C ASP A 584 26.98 -2.06 4.41
N ASP A 585 25.84 -2.68 4.73
CA ASP A 585 25.45 -4.01 4.24
C ASP A 585 24.72 -3.96 2.88
N ILE A 586 24.49 -2.77 2.31
CA ILE A 586 23.79 -2.64 1.01
C ILE A 586 24.77 -3.02 -0.12
N PRO A 587 24.40 -3.98 -1.00
CA PRO A 587 25.29 -4.40 -2.07
C PRO A 587 25.48 -3.29 -3.12
N SER A 588 26.68 -3.21 -3.69
CA SER A 588 27.07 -2.22 -4.71
C SER A 588 26.26 -2.28 -6.01
N SER A 589 25.55 -3.39 -6.24
CA SER A 589 24.66 -3.57 -7.39
C SER A 589 23.37 -2.75 -7.33
N VAL A 590 22.99 -2.21 -6.17
CA VAL A 590 21.77 -1.40 -6.02
C VAL A 590 21.90 -0.11 -6.82
N LYS A 591 20.94 0.12 -7.72
CA LYS A 591 20.80 1.34 -8.55
C LYS A 591 19.68 2.26 -8.08
N SER A 592 18.70 1.73 -7.38
CA SER A 592 17.57 2.49 -6.86
C SER A 592 17.37 2.20 -5.38
N LEU A 593 17.52 3.23 -4.55
CA LEU A 593 17.30 3.17 -3.11
C LEU A 593 16.16 4.12 -2.72
N THR A 594 15.13 3.56 -2.09
CA THR A 594 13.99 4.31 -1.56
C THR A 594 13.87 4.06 -0.08
N VAL A 595 13.92 5.11 0.74
CA VAL A 595 13.71 5.07 2.19
C VAL A 595 12.58 6.03 2.54
N GLU A 596 11.43 5.49 2.95
CA GLU A 596 10.23 6.28 3.25
C GLU A 596 9.78 6.02 4.68
N ASP A 597 9.30 7.07 5.34
CA ASP A 597 8.71 7.01 6.68
C ASP A 597 9.54 6.10 7.58
N SER A 598 10.83 6.36 7.81
CA SER A 598 11.70 5.41 8.53
C SER A 598 12.51 6.13 9.60
N ALA A 599 13.02 5.40 10.59
CA ALA A 599 13.87 5.95 11.63
C ALA A 599 15.26 5.31 11.58
N ILE A 600 16.31 6.11 11.73
CA ILE A 600 17.69 5.67 11.85
C ILE A 600 18.13 5.88 13.30
N ILE A 601 18.47 4.78 13.95
CA ILE A 601 19.04 4.74 15.30
C ILE A 601 20.55 4.69 15.18
N GLY A 602 21.22 5.48 16.00
CA GLY A 602 22.67 5.41 16.13
C GLY A 602 23.40 6.60 15.55
N ALA A 603 22.69 7.59 15.02
CA ALA A 603 23.29 8.81 14.51
C ALA A 603 23.95 9.62 15.64
N ASP A 604 25.01 10.37 15.27
CA ASP A 604 25.57 11.39 16.14
C ASP A 604 24.52 12.49 16.39
N ILE A 605 24.53 13.07 17.59
CA ILE A 605 23.57 14.09 18.07
C ILE A 605 23.51 15.29 17.12
N PHE A 606 24.65 15.60 16.48
CA PHE A 606 24.81 16.82 15.69
C PHE A 606 24.73 16.60 14.18
N ARG A 607 24.98 15.39 13.70
CA ARG A 607 25.04 15.11 12.26
C ARG A 607 24.52 13.72 11.96
N ALA A 608 23.47 13.67 11.15
CA ALA A 608 22.96 12.43 10.60
C ALA A 608 23.75 12.10 9.33
N THR A 609 24.68 11.14 9.42
CA THR A 609 25.44 10.65 8.28
C THR A 609 24.83 9.35 7.76
N ILE A 610 24.57 9.29 6.45
CA ILE A 610 24.31 8.04 5.75
C ILE A 610 25.52 7.81 4.84
N GLN A 611 26.39 6.89 5.23
CA GLN A 611 27.56 6.52 4.44
C GLN A 611 27.24 5.29 3.59
N MET A 612 27.35 5.46 2.27
CA MET A 612 27.17 4.44 1.24
C MET A 612 28.31 4.54 0.20
N PRO A 613 29.59 4.55 0.63
CA PRO A 613 30.72 4.94 -0.22
C PRO A 613 30.92 4.03 -1.44
N SER A 614 30.39 2.81 -1.40
CA SER A 614 30.47 1.82 -2.47
C SER A 614 29.35 1.90 -3.52
N LEU A 615 28.31 2.73 -3.32
CA LEU A 615 27.12 2.71 -4.17
C LEU A 615 27.18 3.75 -5.30
N ASP A 616 26.87 3.28 -6.52
CA ASP A 616 26.61 4.09 -7.71
C ASP A 616 25.10 4.06 -8.02
N LEU A 617 24.36 5.06 -7.53
CA LEU A 617 22.89 5.13 -7.58
C LEU A 617 22.38 5.92 -8.78
N ASP A 618 21.41 5.37 -9.51
CA ASP A 618 20.63 6.12 -10.50
C ASP A 618 19.54 6.96 -9.82
N THR A 619 18.97 6.43 -8.73
CA THR A 619 17.86 7.08 -8.02
C THR A 619 17.98 6.86 -6.51
N LEU A 620 17.91 7.97 -5.77
CA LEU A 620 17.79 8.00 -4.32
C LEU A 620 16.52 8.77 -3.95
N ILE A 621 15.61 8.11 -3.22
CA ILE A 621 14.40 8.74 -2.69
C ILE A 621 14.42 8.60 -1.17
N ILE A 622 14.43 9.73 -0.46
CA ILE A 622 14.35 9.77 1.00
C ILE A 622 13.16 10.64 1.38
N ASN A 623 12.11 10.04 1.94
CA ASN A 623 10.93 10.76 2.38
C ASN A 623 10.67 10.48 3.86
N HIS A 624 10.40 11.52 4.65
CA HIS A 624 9.96 11.40 6.04
C HIS A 624 10.90 10.56 6.93
N LEU A 625 12.21 10.78 6.80
CA LEU A 625 13.24 10.11 7.59
C LEU A 625 13.42 10.78 8.96
N LEU A 626 13.60 9.97 10.00
CA LEU A 626 13.78 10.40 11.39
C LEU A 626 15.09 9.85 11.96
N PHE A 627 15.69 10.57 12.91
CA PHE A 627 16.96 10.19 13.54
C PHE A 627 16.82 10.10 15.06
N GLU A 628 17.35 9.02 15.65
CA GLU A 628 17.49 8.86 17.10
C GLU A 628 18.99 8.86 17.46
N ALA A 629 19.38 9.78 18.35
CA ALA A 629 20.77 9.94 18.78
C ALA A 629 21.19 8.91 19.83
N GLN A 630 22.43 8.39 19.75
CA GLN A 630 22.92 7.28 20.63
C GLN A 630 22.85 7.56 22.14
N ASN A 631 22.93 8.82 22.56
CA ASN A 631 23.09 9.21 23.96
C ASN A 631 21.84 9.85 24.59
N SER A 632 20.67 9.80 23.96
CA SER A 632 19.46 10.26 24.64
C SER A 632 19.08 9.28 25.75
N MET A 633 19.14 9.74 27.01
CA MET A 633 18.77 8.95 28.21
C MET A 633 17.32 8.44 28.23
N ARG A 634 16.50 8.82 27.24
CA ARG A 634 15.17 8.27 27.00
C ARG A 634 15.22 7.41 25.73
N LYS A 635 15.37 6.10 25.92
CA LYS A 635 15.34 5.09 24.86
C LYS A 635 13.91 4.60 24.67
N VAL A 636 13.09 5.26 23.86
CA VAL A 636 11.93 4.60 23.25
C VAL A 636 11.56 5.31 21.94
N VAL A 637 12.12 4.89 20.81
CA VAL A 637 11.40 5.00 19.53
C VAL A 637 10.28 3.98 19.58
N LYS A 638 9.08 4.42 19.98
CA LYS A 638 7.90 3.56 19.98
C LYS A 638 7.36 3.56 18.57
N GLN A 639 7.45 2.42 17.88
CA GLN A 639 6.87 2.21 16.55
C GLN A 639 5.33 2.20 16.68
N THR A 640 4.71 3.36 16.76
CA THR A 640 3.25 3.49 16.88
C THR A 640 2.60 3.41 15.50
N GLY A 641 2.46 2.20 14.96
CA GLY A 641 1.47 1.77 13.96
C GLY A 641 1.45 2.42 12.57
N GLN A 642 1.62 3.74 12.45
CA GLN A 642 1.66 4.54 11.22
C GLN A 642 2.44 5.86 11.37
N GLN A 643 2.90 6.23 12.57
CA GLN A 643 3.76 7.39 12.79
C GLN A 643 4.83 7.02 13.82
N PHE A 644 6.08 7.39 13.57
CA PHE A 644 7.10 7.37 14.61
C PHE A 644 6.81 8.51 15.57
N SER A 645 6.60 8.18 16.85
CA SER A 645 6.55 9.17 17.91
C SER A 645 7.85 9.09 18.71
N VAL A 646 8.64 10.16 18.70
CA VAL A 646 9.84 10.29 19.54
C VAL A 646 9.38 10.61 20.96
N ILE A 647 9.56 9.67 21.89
CA ILE A 647 9.31 9.87 23.31
C ILE A 647 10.51 10.63 23.90
N GLY A 648 10.41 11.96 23.83
CA GLY A 648 11.18 13.01 24.53
C GLY A 648 12.69 12.82 24.77
N VAL A 649 13.49 13.84 24.50
CA VAL A 649 14.84 13.98 25.08
C VAL A 649 14.74 14.91 26.29
N GLN A 650 14.99 14.41 27.50
CA GLN A 650 15.19 15.26 28.68
C GLN A 650 16.68 15.57 28.78
N CYS A 651 17.05 16.80 28.42
CA CYS A 651 18.40 17.31 28.59
C CYS A 651 18.56 17.80 30.03
N SER A 652 19.17 16.99 30.91
CA SER A 652 19.62 17.48 32.20
C SER A 652 20.95 18.21 32.02
N SER A 653 20.96 19.49 32.39
CA SER A 653 22.07 20.45 32.43
C SER A 653 22.61 20.98 31.09
N ILE A 654 22.05 22.12 30.65
CA ILE A 654 22.82 23.18 30.00
C ILE A 654 22.56 24.43 30.84
N SER A 655 23.48 24.73 31.75
CA SER A 655 23.50 26.01 32.45
C SER A 655 24.19 27.07 31.58
N ASN A 656 23.53 28.22 31.50
CA ASN A 656 23.98 29.54 31.02
C ASN A 656 23.69 29.89 29.54
N ASN A 657 22.56 30.58 29.38
CA ASN A 657 22.36 31.85 28.70
C ASN A 657 23.10 32.11 27.37
N ARG A 658 22.45 31.73 26.26
CA ARG A 658 21.98 32.58 25.14
C ARG A 658 21.77 31.66 23.93
N ILE A 659 20.52 31.29 23.68
CA ILE A 659 20.14 30.61 22.43
C ILE A 659 19.69 31.73 21.47
N ASN A 660 20.55 32.04 20.50
CA ASN A 660 20.18 32.84 19.33
C ASN A 660 19.41 31.96 18.33
N SER A 661 18.49 32.58 17.61
CA SER A 661 17.31 32.00 16.97
C SER A 661 17.50 31.49 15.53
N THR A 662 18.61 30.85 15.19
CA THR A 662 18.96 30.49 13.79
C THR A 662 18.45 29.12 13.32
N THR A 663 17.58 28.47 14.08
CA THR A 663 16.87 27.24 13.65
C THR A 663 15.41 27.33 14.07
N GLN A 664 14.48 27.39 13.12
CA GLN A 664 13.06 27.16 13.41
C GLN A 664 12.80 25.66 13.50
N TRP A 665 12.79 25.19 14.74
CA TRP A 665 12.32 23.86 15.12
C TRP A 665 10.82 23.76 14.86
N TYR A 666 10.41 22.86 13.97
CA TYR A 666 9.01 22.48 13.88
C TYR A 666 8.75 21.26 14.75
N ASP A 667 7.86 21.47 15.71
CA ASP A 667 7.23 20.42 16.48
C ASP A 667 6.19 19.74 15.57
N PHE A 668 6.33 18.44 15.30
CA PHE A 668 5.30 17.68 14.56
C PHE A 668 3.98 17.51 15.34
N ARG A 669 3.84 18.17 16.50
CA ARG A 669 2.56 18.29 17.19
C ARG A 669 1.66 19.34 16.54
N ASP A 670 0.39 18.98 16.39
CA ASP A 670 -0.69 19.96 16.47
C ASP A 670 -0.55 20.68 17.84
N THR A 671 -0.37 22.00 17.82
CA THR A 671 0.23 22.88 18.85
C THR A 671 -0.36 22.90 20.28
N ARG A 672 -1.04 21.85 20.79
CA ARG A 672 -1.83 21.95 22.03
C ARG A 672 -1.77 20.80 23.04
N LYS A 673 -0.80 19.88 22.97
CA LYS A 673 -0.56 18.93 24.08
C LYS A 673 0.68 19.32 24.88
N GLN A 674 0.48 20.09 25.95
CA GLN A 674 1.43 20.22 27.05
C GLN A 674 1.48 18.90 27.81
N LEU A 675 2.54 18.12 27.55
CA LEU A 675 3.25 17.19 28.45
C LEU A 675 4.57 16.82 27.72
N ASP A 676 5.63 16.57 28.49
CA ASP A 676 7.06 16.77 28.14
C ASP A 676 7.70 15.85 27.08
N GLU A 677 7.23 15.92 25.82
CA GLU A 677 7.82 15.20 24.69
C GLU A 677 7.90 16.09 23.44
N ARG A 678 9.09 16.20 22.82
CA ARG A 678 9.36 16.96 21.58
C ARG A 678 9.83 15.98 20.50
N ILE A 679 9.22 16.01 19.32
CA ILE A 679 9.62 15.25 18.13
C ILE A 679 10.30 16.24 17.17
N LEU A 680 11.55 15.97 16.79
CA LEU A 680 12.35 16.84 15.92
C LEU A 680 12.45 16.23 14.52
N GLY A 681 12.26 17.03 13.47
CA GLY A 681 12.70 16.68 12.12
C GLY A 681 13.41 17.85 11.46
N ILE A 682 14.25 17.54 10.47
CA ILE A 682 15.16 18.47 9.82
C ILE A 682 14.54 18.92 8.48
N ARG A 683 14.50 20.23 8.23
CA ARG A 683 14.23 20.81 6.90
C ARG A 683 15.46 21.62 6.48
N PRO A 684 15.95 21.53 5.22
CA PRO A 684 17.00 22.42 4.76
C PRO A 684 16.49 23.87 4.71
N MET A 685 17.30 24.82 5.22
CA MET A 685 17.05 26.25 5.10
C MET A 685 17.21 26.74 3.66
N ALA A 686 16.52 27.83 3.31
CA ALA A 686 16.76 28.51 2.04
C ALA A 686 18.14 29.19 2.08
N PRO A 687 18.97 29.10 1.01
CA PRO A 687 20.34 29.62 1.00
C PRO A 687 20.45 31.12 1.35
N LYS A 688 19.44 31.91 0.97
CA LYS A 688 19.41 33.36 1.22
C LYS A 688 19.30 33.73 2.70
N ASP A 689 18.66 32.90 3.51
CA ASP A 689 18.51 33.15 4.95
C ASP A 689 19.78 32.74 5.73
N ALA A 690 20.65 31.91 5.13
CA ALA A 690 21.93 31.51 5.70
C ALA A 690 23.05 32.52 5.38
N GLU A 691 23.03 33.16 4.21
CA GLU A 691 24.06 34.13 3.81
C GLU A 691 23.90 35.50 4.50
N GLU A 692 22.67 35.98 4.76
CA GLU A 692 22.44 37.27 5.45
C GLU A 692 22.74 37.26 6.96
N MET A 693 23.04 36.10 7.55
CA MET A 693 23.34 35.98 9.00
C MET A 693 24.82 35.74 9.32
N LEU A 694 25.70 35.63 8.30
CA LEU A 694 27.12 35.29 8.46
C LEU A 694 28.08 36.50 8.44
N GLU A 695 27.59 37.73 8.33
CA GLU A 695 28.46 38.90 8.13
C GLU A 695 28.99 39.60 9.41
N ASP A 696 28.55 39.24 10.64
CA ASP A 696 28.81 40.10 11.82
C ASP A 696 29.48 39.47 13.08
N ASP A 697 29.92 38.20 13.10
CA ASP A 697 30.59 37.65 14.31
C ASP A 697 31.87 36.85 13.97
N GLU A 698 33.04 37.50 14.10
CA GLU A 698 34.39 36.87 14.04
C GLU A 698 34.72 36.01 15.29
N GLY A 699 33.71 35.48 15.97
CA GLY A 699 33.87 34.58 17.12
C GLY A 699 33.54 33.16 16.71
N THR A 700 34.55 32.28 16.68
CA THR A 700 34.41 30.84 16.42
C THR A 700 33.48 30.15 17.42
N THR A 701 32.18 30.22 17.18
CA THR A 701 31.21 29.25 17.69
C THR A 701 30.90 28.31 16.54
N ASP A 702 31.35 27.06 16.65
CA ASP A 702 30.93 25.98 15.78
C ASP A 702 29.40 25.88 15.86
N GLU A 703 28.70 26.57 14.95
CA GLU A 703 27.27 26.41 14.79
C GLU A 703 27.04 24.97 14.36
N ALA A 704 26.38 24.21 15.23
CA ALA A 704 25.98 22.84 14.93
C ALA A 704 24.95 22.86 13.79
N ILE A 705 25.43 22.74 12.55
CA ILE A 705 24.59 22.58 11.37
C ILE A 705 23.98 21.18 11.45
N TYR A 706 22.70 21.13 11.80
CA TYR A 706 21.90 19.91 11.72
C TYR A 706 21.59 19.63 10.24
N GLY A 707 22.33 18.70 9.65
CA GLY A 707 22.20 18.28 8.26
C GLY A 707 22.05 16.76 8.14
N LEU A 708 21.45 16.33 7.03
CA LEU A 708 21.50 14.95 6.55
C LEU A 708 22.60 14.89 5.49
N GLU A 709 23.78 14.40 5.88
CA GLU A 709 24.86 14.15 4.91
C GLU A 709 24.67 12.75 4.32
N VAL A 710 24.41 12.68 3.02
CA VAL A 710 24.40 11.42 2.27
C VAL A 710 25.70 11.32 1.47
N SER A 711 26.57 10.39 1.85
CA SER A 711 27.82 10.11 1.15
C SER A 711 27.68 8.86 0.29
N CYS A 712 27.90 8.97 -1.00
CA CYS A 712 27.90 7.86 -1.95
C CYS A 712 28.89 8.13 -3.10
N ARG A 713 29.20 7.13 -3.91
CA ARG A 713 30.13 7.30 -5.04
C ARG A 713 29.55 8.18 -6.14
N SER A 714 28.30 7.94 -6.54
CA SER A 714 27.58 8.78 -7.51
C SER A 714 26.05 8.66 -7.35
N ILE A 715 25.32 9.77 -7.60
CA ILE A 715 23.85 9.80 -7.69
C ILE A 715 23.44 10.60 -8.94
N GLN A 716 22.59 10.03 -9.80
CA GLN A 716 22.00 10.78 -10.92
C GLN A 716 20.76 11.57 -10.52
N LYS A 717 19.87 10.97 -9.72
CA LYS A 717 18.61 11.61 -9.28
C LYS A 717 18.43 11.44 -7.78
N ALA A 718 18.31 12.57 -7.07
CA ALA A 718 17.96 12.59 -5.66
C ALA A 718 16.65 13.33 -5.44
N CYS A 719 15.74 12.70 -4.70
CA CYS A 719 14.50 13.28 -4.23
C CYS A 719 14.46 13.19 -2.70
N ILE A 720 14.39 14.33 -2.02
CA ILE A 720 14.29 14.38 -0.55
C ILE A 720 13.00 15.09 -0.18
N ASN A 721 12.09 14.39 0.52
CA ASN A 721 10.77 14.89 0.90
C ASN A 721 9.98 15.46 -0.30
N ASN A 722 9.98 14.73 -1.41
CA ASN A 722 9.40 15.13 -2.70
C ASN A 722 10.00 16.40 -3.35
N LEU A 723 11.11 16.93 -2.80
CA LEU A 723 11.85 18.03 -3.41
C LEU A 723 12.97 17.48 -4.28
N ARG A 724 13.02 17.93 -5.54
CA ARG A 724 14.10 17.62 -6.45
C ARG A 724 15.35 18.39 -6.05
N LEU A 725 16.43 17.67 -5.81
CA LEU A 725 17.77 18.26 -5.79
C LEU A 725 18.27 18.25 -7.25
N LEU A 726 18.51 19.43 -7.82
CA LEU A 726 18.95 19.57 -9.22
C LEU A 726 20.37 19.02 -9.40
N ASP A 727 20.66 18.57 -10.63
CA ASP A 727 21.89 17.89 -11.08
C ASP A 727 23.17 18.34 -10.34
N ALA A 728 23.71 17.44 -9.52
CA ALA A 728 25.02 17.57 -8.91
C ALA A 728 26.12 17.27 -9.95
N ALA A 729 26.26 18.14 -10.94
CA ALA A 729 27.47 18.20 -11.77
C ALA A 729 28.64 18.91 -11.05
N ALA A 730 28.48 19.30 -9.78
CA ALA A 730 29.55 19.85 -8.95
C ALA A 730 30.01 18.78 -7.94
N GLN A 731 31.28 18.37 -8.10
CA GLN A 731 31.96 17.38 -7.29
C GLN A 731 32.06 17.77 -5.81
N HIS A 732 32.00 16.73 -4.96
CA HIS A 732 32.36 16.67 -3.53
C HIS A 732 31.65 17.65 -2.57
N LYS A 733 30.82 17.06 -1.70
CA LYS A 733 30.00 17.64 -0.62
C LYS A 733 28.69 18.30 -1.08
N VAL A 734 27.59 17.62 -0.75
CA VAL A 734 26.24 18.20 -0.77
C VAL A 734 25.61 17.96 0.61
N LEU A 735 25.31 19.09 1.28
CA LEU A 735 24.53 19.35 2.51
C LEU A 735 24.90 18.58 3.79
#